data_AF-A0A409Y5F9-F1
#
_entry.id   AF-A0A409Y5F9-F1
#
_cell.length_a   1.000
_cell.length_b   1.000
_cell.length_c   1.000
_cell.angle_alpha   90.00
_cell.angle_beta   90.00
_cell.angle_gamma   90.00
#
_symmetry.space_group_name_H-M   'P 1'
#
loop_
_entity.id
_entity.type
_entity.pdbx_description
1 polymer ?
#
loop_
_entity_poly.entity_id
_entity_poly.type
_entity_poly.pdbx_seq_one_letter_code
_entity_poly.pdbx_strand_id
1 'polypeptide(L)'
;MSATPSSQSALQRVNKAYVLVPPSPLSLSAYRPLRTPVHVALSSKLKENTPLRSSRLAMSQQSASSPSLKRKLSDRDSGSLVFDGVHPGPKRSKLSTGTPLKEMQIQPLKPASNACPEFPNGYTYCHQCNKKRDLMEITQCTMMIKKELKKKIKERQCSNKYCKSCLKNRYGEDFGIPMTGAYGLNGVTSTFKCPQCKGTCNCSRCRKARGLGPVGVMKSKAKEPHSISTPNKSLKVEVVIETKRPIPKAKMPKPLPSPKWTPVPTSMTQTEADDRIFIREFVLRFSDLLDPAIAKTYLEELEFISGRTLKQDDELDTWVSEACIRAIFLGLLGLLSKNLEDNTSRMLKASLKEFRSAGNNLNKMWAVLASLRDDATNSQADGAVSPLAFPDPSPPPISNAPSAPQRRSTRQTGKPVNVIHSFQMIPVLVFMINSVLETVVIREDLDQCVKDSKDFARDAREATRLENDRWEKEKRGMDIGTKDKVLKDGNRTKRLVHREQIANIDNCLKLISRSFVSRFTTLGMDDEGRTYYALSPSVSEREAAFEYLELASSKNPTKPKKKGRFLSFEERRELRDWSWFIAVWGKRPPMSPGEKMNIDSGEEPQADPEAEKWWAFWEPEEIVKVADWISIKSGLDEKLQVPEQEMTSSSSKPSYSSKEKNTVPLPPRLEHIRRLVTELRDYATLLEWRVREDKCVLASRIVASSNGTSTSQTDAGSIAKGKDKVSEQTPIPAD
;
A
#
# COMPACT_ATOMS: atom_id res chain seq x y z
N MET A 1 -3.54 -19.78 -77.77
CA MET A 1 -2.19 -19.19 -77.86
C MET A 1 -2.36 -17.69 -77.65
N SER A 2 -2.16 -17.21 -76.41
CA SER A 2 -0.93 -16.52 -75.92
C SER A 2 -0.87 -15.07 -76.42
N ALA A 3 -0.70 -14.01 -75.62
CA ALA A 3 -0.16 -13.87 -74.27
C ALA A 3 -0.66 -12.56 -73.60
N THR A 4 -0.64 -12.52 -72.27
CA THR A 4 -0.79 -11.33 -71.41
C THR A 4 0.53 -11.05 -70.67
N PRO A 5 0.87 -9.78 -70.37
CA PRO A 5 2.06 -9.43 -69.60
C PRO A 5 1.78 -9.22 -68.09
N SER A 6 2.84 -9.47 -67.33
CA SER A 6 2.95 -9.68 -65.88
C SER A 6 2.95 -8.40 -65.03
N SER A 7 2.47 -8.57 -63.79
CA SER A 7 2.34 -7.62 -62.67
C SER A 7 3.66 -7.10 -62.08
N GLN A 8 3.63 -5.84 -61.64
CA GLN A 8 4.65 -5.15 -60.83
C GLN A 8 4.58 -5.57 -59.35
N SER A 9 5.75 -5.75 -58.71
CA SER A 9 5.90 -6.09 -57.30
C SER A 9 6.22 -4.87 -56.43
N ALA A 10 5.68 -4.88 -55.20
CA ALA A 10 5.75 -3.81 -54.22
C ALA A 10 7.15 -3.67 -53.58
N LEU A 11 7.64 -2.43 -53.50
CA LEU A 11 8.87 -2.06 -52.78
C LEU A 11 8.59 -1.86 -51.29
N GLN A 12 9.24 -2.70 -50.47
CA GLN A 12 9.24 -2.62 -49.00
C GLN A 12 10.33 -1.62 -48.55
N ARG A 13 9.94 -0.52 -47.89
CA ARG A 13 10.86 0.46 -47.28
C ARG A 13 11.45 -0.11 -45.98
N VAL A 14 12.78 -0.24 -45.92
CA VAL A 14 13.53 -0.55 -44.70
C VAL A 14 14.00 0.76 -44.06
N ASN A 15 13.44 1.11 -42.89
CA ASN A 15 13.93 2.21 -42.07
C ASN A 15 15.16 1.74 -41.27
N LYS A 16 16.35 2.26 -41.60
CA LYS A 16 17.54 2.17 -40.75
C LYS A 16 17.66 3.46 -39.92
N ALA A 17 17.24 3.42 -38.66
CA ALA A 17 17.59 4.45 -37.69
C ALA A 17 18.96 4.11 -37.10
N TYR A 18 19.97 4.94 -37.39
CA TYR A 18 21.26 4.87 -36.71
C TYR A 18 21.17 5.67 -35.40
N VAL A 19 21.36 4.99 -34.27
CA VAL A 19 21.57 5.63 -32.97
C VAL A 19 23.06 5.92 -32.83
N LEU A 20 23.41 7.20 -32.75
CA LEU A 20 24.75 7.65 -32.36
C LEU A 20 24.95 7.33 -30.87
N VAL A 21 25.76 6.30 -30.60
CA VAL A 21 26.21 5.97 -29.24
C VAL A 21 27.35 6.95 -28.88
N PRO A 22 27.24 7.73 -27.78
CA PRO A 22 28.34 8.56 -27.32
C PRO A 22 29.58 7.69 -27.00
N PRO A 23 30.79 8.17 -27.30
CA PRO A 23 32.01 7.42 -26.97
C PRO A 23 32.09 7.18 -25.46
N SER A 24 32.27 5.91 -25.10
CA SER A 24 32.46 5.45 -23.73
C SER A 24 33.65 6.17 -23.07
N PRO A 25 33.55 6.64 -21.81
CA PRO A 25 34.65 7.29 -21.09
C PRO A 25 35.79 6.34 -20.69
N LEU A 26 35.78 5.08 -21.15
CA LEU A 26 36.81 4.08 -20.84
C LEU A 26 37.81 3.96 -22.00
N SER A 27 39.05 4.40 -21.73
CA SER A 27 40.18 4.25 -22.66
C SER A 27 40.54 2.78 -22.86
N LEU A 28 40.29 2.24 -24.05
CA LEU A 28 40.61 0.85 -24.43
C LEU A 28 42.10 0.60 -24.69
N SER A 29 43.00 1.53 -24.37
CA SER A 29 44.45 1.41 -24.60
C SER A 29 45.17 0.44 -23.65
N ALA A 30 44.48 -0.16 -22.67
CA ALA A 30 45.09 -1.05 -21.67
C ALA A 30 44.85 -2.55 -21.88
N TYR A 31 44.06 -2.96 -22.89
CA TYR A 31 43.84 -4.39 -23.14
C TYR A 31 44.92 -4.97 -24.07
N ARG A 32 45.90 -5.64 -23.46
CA ARG A 32 46.77 -6.62 -24.14
C ARG A 32 45.92 -7.87 -24.46
N PRO A 33 45.76 -8.28 -25.73
CA PRO A 33 45.04 -9.51 -26.04
C PRO A 33 45.90 -10.73 -25.70
N LEU A 34 45.35 -11.61 -24.87
CA LEU A 34 45.86 -12.95 -24.62
C LEU A 34 45.79 -13.76 -25.93
N ARG A 35 46.94 -14.31 -26.34
CA ARG A 35 47.08 -15.23 -27.46
C ARG A 35 46.33 -16.53 -27.16
N THR A 36 45.35 -16.88 -27.98
CA THR A 36 44.81 -18.25 -28.05
C THR A 36 45.52 -19.04 -29.16
N PRO A 37 45.76 -20.36 -28.98
CA PRO A 37 46.53 -21.15 -29.93
C PRO A 37 45.77 -21.44 -31.22
N VAL A 38 46.52 -21.39 -32.31
CA VAL A 38 46.16 -21.85 -33.65
C VAL A 38 45.95 -23.36 -33.62
N HIS A 39 44.75 -23.84 -33.96
CA HIS A 39 44.48 -25.04 -34.75
C HIS A 39 42.96 -25.24 -34.84
N VAL A 40 42.39 -25.07 -36.04
CA VAL A 40 41.32 -25.87 -36.67
C VAL A 40 40.84 -25.12 -37.92
N ALA A 41 40.78 -25.85 -39.03
CA ALA A 41 40.71 -25.37 -40.39
C ALA A 41 39.35 -24.77 -40.80
N LEU A 42 39.41 -23.81 -41.73
CA LEU A 42 38.26 -23.33 -42.50
C LEU A 42 37.78 -24.40 -43.49
N SER A 43 36.53 -24.83 -43.38
CA SER A 43 35.69 -25.19 -44.54
C SER A 43 34.22 -25.33 -44.15
N SER A 44 33.39 -24.42 -44.65
CA SER A 44 32.26 -24.76 -45.54
C SER A 44 31.21 -23.65 -45.54
N LYS A 45 30.86 -23.23 -46.75
CA LYS A 45 29.75 -22.35 -47.09
C LYS A 45 28.45 -23.13 -46.88
N LEU A 46 27.49 -22.64 -46.11
CA LEU A 46 26.09 -23.05 -46.26
C LEU A 46 25.13 -21.91 -45.83
N LYS A 47 24.05 -21.83 -46.61
CA LYS A 47 23.04 -20.76 -46.65
C LYS A 47 22.18 -20.71 -45.39
N GLU A 48 21.98 -19.48 -44.91
CA GLU A 48 20.99 -19.09 -43.91
C GLU A 48 19.59 -18.97 -44.56
N ASN A 49 18.54 -19.25 -43.77
CA ASN A 49 17.09 -19.12 -44.02
C ASN A 49 16.31 -20.43 -44.26
N THR A 50 15.84 -21.05 -43.17
CA THR A 50 14.55 -21.78 -43.11
C THR A 50 14.02 -21.68 -41.67
N PRO A 51 12.72 -21.36 -41.44
CA PRO A 51 12.18 -21.16 -40.11
C PRO A 51 11.88 -22.50 -39.42
N LEU A 52 12.45 -22.73 -38.24
CA LEU A 52 12.15 -23.90 -37.43
C LEU A 52 10.85 -23.72 -36.64
N ARG A 53 9.98 -24.73 -36.77
CA ARG A 53 8.73 -24.90 -36.01
C ARG A 53 9.00 -24.97 -34.50
N SER A 54 8.08 -24.40 -33.73
CA SER A 54 8.01 -24.49 -32.28
C SER A 54 7.93 -25.94 -31.78
N SER A 55 8.94 -26.37 -31.03
CA SER A 55 8.90 -27.63 -30.29
C SER A 55 8.09 -27.45 -29.00
N ARG A 56 6.96 -28.14 -28.91
CA ARG A 56 6.21 -28.36 -27.66
C ARG A 56 7.01 -29.32 -26.78
N LEU A 57 7.46 -28.86 -25.61
CA LEU A 57 7.82 -29.76 -24.54
C LEU A 57 6.55 -30.10 -23.76
N ALA A 58 6.01 -31.29 -24.05
CA ALA A 58 5.04 -31.97 -23.21
C ALA A 58 5.78 -32.63 -22.05
N MET A 59 5.30 -32.41 -20.82
CA MET A 59 5.76 -33.12 -19.64
C MET A 59 5.51 -34.62 -19.81
N SER A 60 6.59 -35.41 -19.83
CA SER A 60 6.53 -36.86 -19.86
C SER A 60 6.23 -37.37 -18.45
N GLN A 61 5.03 -37.91 -18.27
CA GLN A 61 4.73 -38.88 -17.23
C GLN A 61 5.43 -40.18 -17.60
N GLN A 62 6.34 -40.66 -16.74
CA GLN A 62 6.85 -42.02 -16.83
C GLN A 62 6.04 -42.92 -15.90
N SER A 63 5.19 -43.73 -16.53
CA SER A 63 4.59 -44.93 -15.96
C SER A 63 5.36 -46.15 -16.49
N ALA A 64 6.00 -46.90 -15.61
CA ALA A 64 6.47 -48.25 -15.90
C ALA A 64 5.67 -49.25 -15.05
N SER A 65 4.91 -50.10 -15.74
CA SER A 65 4.09 -51.18 -15.21
C SER A 65 4.83 -52.52 -15.27
N SER A 66 4.69 -53.36 -14.25
CA SER A 66 4.68 -54.85 -14.30
C SER A 66 4.53 -55.46 -12.88
N PRO A 67 4.03 -56.70 -12.69
CA PRO A 67 2.67 -56.91 -12.17
C PRO A 67 2.54 -57.80 -10.91
N SER A 68 1.33 -57.81 -10.34
CA SER A 68 0.68 -58.88 -9.55
C SER A 68 1.26 -59.26 -8.18
N LEU A 69 0.54 -58.93 -7.10
CA LEU A 69 -0.15 -59.91 -6.24
C LEU A 69 -1.01 -59.21 -5.19
N LYS A 70 -2.31 -59.52 -5.18
CA LYS A 70 -3.29 -59.04 -4.20
C LYS A 70 -3.02 -59.66 -2.81
N ARG A 71 -2.84 -58.83 -1.79
CA ARG A 71 -3.36 -59.10 -0.43
C ARG A 71 -3.92 -57.81 0.18
N LYS A 72 -5.19 -57.89 0.59
CA LYS A 72 -5.84 -56.93 1.50
C LYS A 72 -5.18 -57.05 2.87
N LEU A 73 -4.96 -55.94 3.58
CA LEU A 73 -5.17 -55.84 5.03
C LEU A 73 -4.91 -54.42 5.56
N SER A 74 -5.97 -53.87 6.16
CA SER A 74 -6.06 -52.99 7.34
C SER A 74 -5.23 -51.70 7.46
N ASP A 75 -5.98 -50.62 7.61
CA ASP A 75 -5.67 -49.42 8.40
C ASP A 75 -4.86 -49.74 9.67
N ARG A 76 -3.76 -49.00 9.85
CA ARG A 76 -3.17 -48.77 11.17
C ARG A 76 -2.35 -47.49 11.17
N ASP A 77 -2.89 -46.49 11.87
CA ASP A 77 -2.18 -45.34 12.42
C ASP A 77 -0.98 -45.77 13.29
N SER A 78 0.14 -45.07 13.15
CA SER A 78 1.25 -44.96 14.10
C SER A 78 2.17 -43.83 13.58
N GLY A 79 2.61 -42.84 14.35
CA GLY A 79 2.52 -42.59 15.77
C GLY A 79 3.45 -41.42 16.06
N SER A 80 2.87 -40.33 16.56
CA SER A 80 3.58 -39.18 17.13
C SER A 80 4.28 -39.61 18.41
N LEU A 81 5.57 -39.30 18.52
CA LEU A 81 6.34 -39.51 19.75
C LEU A 81 6.10 -38.37 20.74
N VAL A 82 5.67 -38.82 21.92
CA VAL A 82 5.45 -38.12 23.18
C VAL A 82 6.80 -37.75 23.82
N PHE A 83 6.84 -36.63 24.55
CA PHE A 83 7.65 -36.50 25.76
C PHE A 83 6.73 -36.12 26.93
N ASP A 84 6.94 -36.83 28.03
CA ASP A 84 6.07 -37.01 29.20
C ASP A 84 5.85 -35.78 30.08
N GLY A 85 4.75 -35.78 30.84
CA GLY A 85 4.69 -35.01 32.09
C GLY A 85 3.32 -34.78 32.74
N VAL A 86 2.78 -35.81 33.39
CA VAL A 86 1.90 -35.74 34.59
C VAL A 86 0.48 -35.17 34.44
N HIS A 87 -0.50 -36.08 34.37
CA HIS A 87 -1.86 -35.87 34.87
C HIS A 87 -1.96 -36.30 36.35
N PRO A 88 -2.95 -35.79 37.09
CA PRO A 88 -4.05 -36.69 37.41
C PRO A 88 -5.42 -36.15 37.03
N GLY A 89 -6.28 -37.09 36.66
CA GLY A 89 -7.61 -36.90 36.13
C GLY A 89 -8.71 -36.57 37.17
N PRO A 90 -9.98 -36.60 36.71
CA PRO A 90 -11.02 -35.67 37.15
C PRO A 90 -12.11 -36.32 38.00
N LYS A 91 -12.95 -35.50 38.65
CA LYS A 91 -14.43 -35.70 38.68
C LYS A 91 -15.20 -34.59 39.43
N ARG A 92 -16.29 -34.16 38.78
CA ARG A 92 -17.61 -33.75 39.31
C ARG A 92 -17.70 -32.47 40.17
N SER A 93 -18.48 -31.50 39.71
CA SER A 93 -19.92 -31.32 40.04
C SER A 93 -20.35 -29.85 39.95
N LYS A 94 -21.62 -29.63 39.56
CA LYS A 94 -22.35 -28.36 39.66
C LYS A 94 -22.55 -27.98 41.13
N LEU A 95 -22.37 -26.71 41.50
CA LEU A 95 -23.35 -25.95 42.29
C LEU A 95 -23.04 -24.44 42.29
N SER A 96 -24.11 -23.69 42.58
CA SER A 96 -24.27 -22.24 42.61
C SER A 96 -23.67 -21.57 43.85
N THR A 97 -23.50 -20.24 43.75
CA THR A 97 -23.61 -19.18 44.78
C THR A 97 -22.31 -18.67 45.42
N GLY A 98 -22.10 -17.35 45.32
CA GLY A 98 -21.13 -16.60 46.12
C GLY A 98 -20.49 -15.40 45.41
N THR A 99 -21.16 -14.25 45.43
CA THR A 99 -20.61 -12.94 45.03
C THR A 99 -19.60 -12.44 46.07
N PRO A 100 -18.49 -11.80 45.64
CA PRO A 100 -17.98 -10.64 46.36
C PRO A 100 -17.75 -9.43 45.44
N LEU A 101 -17.74 -8.26 46.09
CA LEU A 101 -17.82 -6.93 45.52
C LEU A 101 -16.58 -6.51 44.70
N LYS A 102 -16.82 -6.33 43.40
CA LYS A 102 -16.44 -5.20 42.54
C LYS A 102 -15.26 -4.29 42.96
N GLU A 103 -14.16 -4.39 42.21
CA GLU A 103 -13.25 -3.29 41.94
C GLU A 103 -13.58 -2.70 40.55
N MET A 104 -13.87 -1.40 40.48
CA MET A 104 -14.32 -0.71 39.26
C MET A 104 -13.16 -0.50 38.29
N GLN A 105 -12.91 -1.48 37.42
CA GLN A 105 -12.21 -1.23 36.17
C GLN A 105 -13.12 -0.46 35.20
N ILE A 106 -12.65 0.71 34.76
CA ILE A 106 -13.26 1.50 33.69
C ILE A 106 -13.17 0.66 32.41
N GLN A 107 -14.28 0.06 32.01
CA GLN A 107 -14.34 -0.63 30.71
C GLN A 107 -14.23 0.39 29.58
N PRO A 108 -13.41 0.14 28.53
CA PRO A 108 -13.37 0.99 27.36
C PRO A 108 -14.77 1.08 26.74
N LEU A 109 -15.23 2.32 26.54
CA LEU A 109 -16.56 2.63 26.01
C LEU A 109 -16.71 1.95 24.65
N LYS A 110 -17.64 0.99 24.53
CA LYS A 110 -17.95 0.36 23.25
C LYS A 110 -18.34 1.46 22.25
N PRO A 111 -17.74 1.48 21.03
CA PRO A 111 -18.09 2.48 20.03
C PRO A 111 -19.59 2.40 19.72
N ALA A 112 -20.23 3.57 19.57
CA ALA A 112 -21.65 3.65 19.26
C ALA A 112 -21.95 2.87 17.98
N SER A 113 -23.13 2.23 17.89
CA SER A 113 -23.51 1.36 16.75
C SER A 113 -23.57 2.09 15.39
N ASN A 114 -23.45 3.40 15.39
CA ASN A 114 -23.45 4.28 14.24
C ASN A 114 -22.10 5.01 14.04
N ALA A 115 -21.01 4.53 14.63
CA ALA A 115 -19.66 5.01 14.36
C ALA A 115 -19.24 4.70 12.92
N CYS A 116 -18.52 5.64 12.29
CA CYS A 116 -17.90 5.46 10.98
C CYS A 116 -16.59 6.28 10.94
N PRO A 117 -15.71 6.11 9.94
CA PRO A 117 -14.41 6.80 9.92
C PRO A 117 -14.51 8.33 10.05
N GLU A 118 -15.55 8.95 9.47
CA GLU A 118 -15.80 10.39 9.59
C GLU A 118 -16.32 10.82 10.99
N PHE A 119 -16.88 9.90 11.77
CA PHE A 119 -17.51 10.15 13.07
C PHE A 119 -17.19 8.99 14.03
N PRO A 120 -15.98 8.94 14.61
CA PRO A 120 -15.49 7.79 15.38
C PRO A 120 -16.34 7.54 16.64
N ASN A 121 -16.94 8.58 17.20
CA ASN A 121 -17.83 8.48 18.36
C ASN A 121 -19.30 8.22 17.99
N GLY A 122 -19.61 8.05 16.70
CA GLY A 122 -20.98 8.00 16.18
C GLY A 122 -21.50 9.39 15.75
N TYR A 123 -22.57 9.39 14.94
CA TYR A 123 -23.16 10.63 14.42
C TYR A 123 -24.66 10.75 14.71
N THR A 124 -25.18 11.96 14.77
CA THR A 124 -26.62 12.19 14.85
C THR A 124 -27.06 13.35 13.98
N TYR A 125 -28.34 13.35 13.57
CA TYR A 125 -28.86 14.38 12.67
C TYR A 125 -29.31 15.61 13.45
N CYS A 126 -28.84 16.78 13.02
CA CYS A 126 -29.34 18.03 13.56
C CYS A 126 -30.77 18.30 13.07
N HIS A 127 -31.69 18.60 13.99
CA HIS A 127 -33.07 18.95 13.70
C HIS A 127 -33.22 20.16 12.74
N GLN A 128 -32.32 21.14 12.82
CA GLN A 128 -32.42 22.37 12.06
C GLN A 128 -31.89 22.26 10.62
N CYS A 129 -30.70 21.66 10.43
CA CYS A 129 -30.07 21.55 9.11
C CYS A 129 -30.19 20.16 8.48
N ASN A 130 -30.69 19.16 9.22
CA ASN A 130 -30.80 17.75 8.80
C ASN A 130 -29.48 17.14 8.28
N LYS A 131 -28.32 17.71 8.68
CA LYS A 131 -26.99 17.13 8.38
C LYS A 131 -26.53 16.23 9.52
N LYS A 132 -25.74 15.20 9.18
CA LYS A 132 -24.99 14.39 10.14
C LYS A 132 -23.97 15.25 10.85
N ARG A 133 -23.80 15.03 12.14
CA ARG A 133 -22.85 15.73 13.01
C ARG A 133 -22.31 14.77 14.05
N ASP A 134 -21.09 15.03 14.48
CA ASP A 134 -20.48 14.34 15.60
C ASP A 134 -21.34 14.53 16.86
N LEU A 135 -21.42 13.51 17.71
CA LEU A 135 -22.08 13.59 19.01
C LEU A 135 -21.50 14.73 19.88
N MET A 136 -20.20 15.05 19.74
CA MET A 136 -19.56 16.15 20.47
C MET A 136 -20.00 17.56 19.99
N GLU A 137 -20.53 17.67 18.77
CA GLU A 137 -21.02 18.93 18.20
C GLU A 137 -22.53 19.14 18.41
N ILE A 138 -23.20 18.21 19.09
CA ILE A 138 -24.65 18.16 19.21
C ILE A 138 -25.10 18.36 20.66
N THR A 139 -26.14 19.17 20.84
CA THR A 139 -26.82 19.36 22.12
C THR A 139 -28.23 18.78 22.03
N GLN A 140 -28.60 17.90 22.98
CA GLN A 140 -29.94 17.32 23.09
C GLN A 140 -30.80 18.08 24.10
N CYS A 141 -32.06 18.31 23.74
CA CYS A 141 -33.04 18.94 24.63
C CYS A 141 -33.27 18.13 25.92
N THR A 142 -33.30 18.79 27.07
CA THR A 142 -33.55 18.14 28.38
C THR A 142 -35.00 18.26 28.85
N MET A 143 -35.84 19.02 28.14
CA MET A 143 -37.24 19.19 28.52
C MET A 143 -38.03 17.89 28.44
N MET A 144 -38.81 17.62 29.48
CA MET A 144 -39.87 16.62 29.47
C MET A 144 -41.11 17.18 28.78
N ILE A 145 -41.68 16.43 27.84
CA ILE A 145 -42.89 16.79 27.10
C ILE A 145 -43.96 15.76 27.45
N LYS A 146 -45.12 16.25 27.90
CA LYS A 146 -46.34 15.45 28.06
C LYS A 146 -46.90 15.16 26.66
N LYS A 147 -46.96 13.88 26.27
CA LYS A 147 -47.60 13.47 25.01
C LYS A 147 -48.80 12.58 25.33
N GLU A 148 -49.97 13.02 24.90
CA GLU A 148 -51.18 12.20 24.94
C GLU A 148 -51.12 11.13 23.84
N LEU A 149 -51.13 9.87 24.27
CA LEU A 149 -51.20 8.70 23.40
C LEU A 149 -52.33 7.82 23.92
N LYS A 150 -53.40 7.66 23.13
CA LYS A 150 -54.50 6.71 23.40
C LYS A 150 -55.04 6.80 24.84
N LYS A 151 -55.47 8.00 25.27
CA LYS A 151 -56.04 8.30 26.61
C LYS A 151 -55.10 8.15 27.82
N LYS A 152 -53.79 8.00 27.64
CA LYS A 152 -52.79 8.08 28.73
C LYS A 152 -51.77 9.19 28.46
N ILE A 153 -51.52 10.06 29.44
CA ILE A 153 -50.46 11.08 29.40
C ILE A 153 -49.15 10.40 29.79
N LYS A 154 -48.20 10.29 28.86
CA LYS A 154 -46.82 9.86 29.18
C LYS A 154 -45.88 11.05 29.07
N GLU A 155 -45.12 11.30 30.12
CA GLU A 155 -44.00 12.23 30.10
C GLU A 155 -42.80 11.57 29.44
N ARG A 156 -42.24 12.22 28.41
CA ARG A 156 -41.03 11.75 27.73
C ARG A 156 -40.10 12.91 27.44
N GLN A 157 -38.80 12.68 27.52
CA GLN A 157 -37.82 13.70 27.15
C GLN A 157 -37.94 14.05 25.66
N CYS A 158 -37.74 15.33 25.35
CA CYS A 158 -37.67 15.82 24.00
C CYS A 158 -36.51 15.16 23.24
N SER A 159 -36.79 14.53 22.10
CA SER A 159 -35.79 13.83 21.29
C SER A 159 -35.03 14.74 20.31
N ASN A 160 -35.26 16.05 20.34
CA ASN A 160 -34.64 16.97 19.39
C ASN A 160 -33.18 17.28 19.75
N LYS A 161 -32.35 17.27 18.70
CA LYS A 161 -30.91 17.50 18.77
C LYS A 161 -30.52 18.62 17.83
N TYR A 162 -29.68 19.55 18.27
CA TYR A 162 -29.22 20.69 17.47
C TYR A 162 -27.70 20.76 17.45
N CYS A 163 -27.11 21.09 16.30
CA CYS A 163 -25.67 21.31 16.24
C CYS A 163 -25.31 22.70 16.73
N LYS A 164 -24.13 22.84 17.34
CA LYS A 164 -23.62 24.12 17.88
C LYS A 164 -23.72 25.26 16.87
N SER A 165 -23.36 25.02 15.62
CA SER A 165 -23.45 26.02 14.54
C SER A 165 -24.89 26.48 14.25
N CYS A 166 -25.90 25.61 14.34
CA CYS A 166 -27.29 26.02 14.15
C CYS A 166 -27.83 26.80 15.34
N LEU A 167 -27.44 26.44 16.57
CA LEU A 167 -27.80 27.19 17.79
C LEU A 167 -27.20 28.60 17.74
N LYS A 168 -25.90 28.69 17.45
CA LYS A 168 -25.19 29.98 17.34
C LYS A 168 -25.72 30.85 16.19
N ASN A 169 -25.73 30.33 14.97
CA ASN A 169 -25.99 31.17 13.79
C ASN A 169 -27.48 31.53 13.60
N ARG A 170 -28.41 30.70 14.07
CA ARG A 170 -29.86 30.93 13.88
C ARG A 170 -30.59 31.38 15.13
N TYR A 171 -30.08 31.07 16.30
CA TYR A 171 -30.73 31.37 17.57
C TYR A 171 -29.89 32.24 18.50
N GLY A 172 -28.62 32.52 18.17
CA GLY A 172 -27.72 33.33 18.99
C GLY A 172 -27.30 32.65 20.30
N GLU A 173 -27.51 31.34 20.42
CA GLU A 173 -27.19 30.57 21.63
C GLU A 173 -25.80 29.93 21.45
N ASP A 174 -24.79 30.40 22.19
CA ASP A 174 -23.44 29.83 22.19
C ASP A 174 -23.26 28.88 23.38
N PHE A 175 -23.04 27.59 23.11
CA PHE A 175 -22.79 26.58 24.13
C PHE A 175 -21.31 26.20 24.07
N GLY A 176 -20.50 26.96 24.79
CA GLY A 176 -19.03 26.85 24.80
C GLY A 176 -18.46 25.69 25.61
N ILE A 177 -19.28 24.90 26.32
CA ILE A 177 -18.79 23.83 27.20
C ILE A 177 -19.59 22.55 26.93
N PRO A 178 -18.94 21.39 26.72
CA PRO A 178 -19.62 20.12 26.50
C PRO A 178 -20.29 19.66 27.80
N MET A 179 -21.58 19.99 27.96
CA MET A 179 -22.48 19.39 28.96
C MET A 179 -22.85 17.93 28.62
N THR A 180 -21.91 17.18 28.06
CA THR A 180 -22.04 15.75 27.78
C THR A 180 -21.30 14.98 28.86
N GLY A 181 -21.97 14.80 30.00
CA GLY A 181 -21.57 13.87 31.06
C GLY A 181 -21.40 14.51 32.43
N ALA A 182 -22.20 14.04 33.39
CA ALA A 182 -21.94 14.02 34.83
C ALA A 182 -21.81 15.36 35.60
N TYR A 183 -22.72 15.53 36.58
CA TYR A 183 -22.57 16.23 37.86
C TYR A 183 -21.67 17.47 37.88
N GLY A 184 -22.26 18.64 37.62
CA GLY A 184 -21.64 19.92 37.95
C GLY A 184 -21.52 20.10 39.46
N LEU A 185 -20.31 20.43 39.92
CA LEU A 185 -19.87 20.65 41.31
C LEU A 185 -20.61 21.76 42.10
N ASN A 186 -21.75 22.28 41.62
CA ASN A 186 -22.52 23.36 42.27
C ASN A 186 -24.05 23.14 42.27
N GLY A 187 -24.55 21.92 42.07
CA GLY A 187 -25.98 21.57 42.31
C GLY A 187 -27.05 22.17 41.38
N VAL A 188 -26.70 23.13 40.50
CA VAL A 188 -27.66 23.71 39.53
C VAL A 188 -27.60 22.97 38.20
N THR A 189 -28.54 22.06 37.97
CA THR A 189 -28.72 21.39 36.68
C THR A 189 -29.21 22.40 35.64
N SER A 190 -28.32 22.81 34.74
CA SER A 190 -28.67 23.73 33.65
C SER A 190 -29.60 23.03 32.65
N THR A 191 -30.89 23.30 32.70
CA THR A 191 -31.90 22.70 31.81
C THR A 191 -31.87 23.33 30.42
N PHE A 192 -31.27 22.64 29.44
CA PHE A 192 -31.31 23.10 28.05
C PHE A 192 -32.69 22.87 27.40
N LYS A 193 -33.38 23.96 27.08
CA LYS A 193 -34.65 23.98 26.35
C LYS A 193 -34.42 24.31 24.86
N CYS A 194 -34.65 23.36 23.98
CA CYS A 194 -34.42 23.56 22.55
C CYS A 194 -35.41 24.56 21.89
N PRO A 195 -35.06 25.16 20.74
CA PRO A 195 -35.92 26.12 20.03
C PRO A 195 -37.34 25.62 19.73
N GLN A 196 -37.53 24.30 19.50
CA GLN A 196 -38.87 23.75 19.27
C GLN A 196 -39.70 23.83 20.55
N CYS A 197 -39.15 23.43 21.69
CA CYS A 197 -39.80 23.53 23.00
C CYS A 197 -39.98 24.98 23.46
N LYS A 198 -39.12 25.90 23.01
CA LYS A 198 -39.26 27.36 23.26
C LYS A 198 -40.33 28.02 22.40
N GLY A 199 -40.87 27.37 21.38
CA GLY A 199 -41.78 28.07 20.46
C GLY A 199 -41.07 28.83 19.34
N THR A 200 -39.73 28.81 19.25
CA THR A 200 -38.95 29.68 18.34
C THR A 200 -38.27 28.95 17.18
N CYS A 201 -38.46 27.63 17.04
CA CYS A 201 -37.82 26.85 15.96
C CYS A 201 -38.17 27.37 14.55
N ASN A 202 -37.13 27.66 13.78
CA ASN A 202 -37.19 28.17 12.41
C ASN A 202 -36.96 27.09 11.34
N CYS A 203 -36.99 25.80 11.69
CA CYS A 203 -36.91 24.72 10.70
C CYS A 203 -38.20 24.65 9.86
N SER A 204 -38.10 24.23 8.61
CA SER A 204 -39.25 24.18 7.69
C SER A 204 -40.39 23.29 8.21
N ARG A 205 -40.04 22.15 8.83
CA ARG A 205 -41.02 21.20 9.41
C ARG A 205 -41.81 21.81 10.57
N CYS A 206 -41.14 22.44 11.53
CA CYS A 206 -41.80 23.06 12.68
C CYS A 206 -42.62 24.30 12.30
N ARG A 207 -42.17 25.08 11.31
CA ARG A 207 -42.94 26.23 10.82
C ARG A 207 -44.19 25.79 10.05
N LYS A 208 -44.07 24.79 9.17
CA LYS A 208 -45.24 24.19 8.49
C LYS A 208 -46.26 23.63 9.49
N ALA A 209 -45.80 22.94 10.53
CA ALA A 209 -46.68 22.41 11.59
C ALA A 209 -47.41 23.51 12.40
N ARG A 210 -46.91 24.75 12.38
CA ARG A 210 -47.51 25.92 13.02
C ARG A 210 -48.26 26.83 12.05
N GLY A 211 -48.38 26.46 10.77
CA GLY A 211 -49.00 27.30 9.74
C GLY A 211 -48.18 28.53 9.33
N LEU A 212 -46.88 28.58 9.64
CA LEU A 212 -45.99 29.70 9.28
C LEU A 212 -45.25 29.41 7.96
N GLY A 213 -45.13 30.42 7.09
CA GLY A 213 -44.32 30.34 5.87
C GLY A 213 -42.81 30.15 6.14
N PRO A 214 -42.01 29.64 5.19
CA PRO A 214 -40.58 29.39 5.37
C PRO A 214 -39.77 30.69 5.56
N VAL A 215 -38.72 30.67 6.39
CA VAL A 215 -37.92 31.88 6.72
C VAL A 215 -36.92 32.30 5.63
N GLY A 216 -36.81 31.51 4.55
CA GLY A 216 -35.76 31.71 3.55
C GLY A 216 -34.35 31.45 4.08
N VAL A 217 -33.34 31.70 3.24
CA VAL A 217 -31.92 31.60 3.61
C VAL A 217 -31.57 32.80 4.47
N MET A 218 -31.43 32.60 5.78
CA MET A 218 -30.91 33.62 6.68
C MET A 218 -29.46 33.90 6.29
N LYS A 219 -29.19 35.08 5.73
CA LYS A 219 -27.82 35.58 5.56
C LYS A 219 -27.22 35.71 6.96
N SER A 220 -26.08 35.08 7.20
CA SER A 220 -25.30 35.24 8.42
C SER A 220 -25.19 36.74 8.69
N LYS A 221 -25.62 37.23 9.86
CA LYS A 221 -25.38 38.62 10.24
C LYS A 221 -23.87 38.85 10.16
N ALA A 222 -23.42 39.57 9.13
CA ALA A 222 -22.08 40.12 9.10
C ALA A 222 -21.96 41.02 10.34
N LYS A 223 -20.87 40.87 11.09
CA LYS A 223 -20.51 41.79 12.18
C LYS A 223 -20.53 43.21 11.59
N GLU A 224 -21.46 44.04 12.02
CA GLU A 224 -21.44 45.47 11.69
C GLU A 224 -20.28 46.16 12.44
N PRO A 225 -19.48 47.00 11.77
CA PRO A 225 -18.86 48.15 12.40
C PRO A 225 -19.85 49.32 12.40
N HIS A 226 -19.95 50.02 13.52
CA HIS A 226 -20.72 51.25 13.69
C HIS A 226 -20.25 52.37 12.72
N SER A 227 -21.18 52.99 11.97
CA SER A 227 -21.37 54.45 11.86
C SER A 227 -22.36 54.86 10.73
N ILE A 228 -23.48 55.50 11.12
CA ILE A 228 -24.05 56.81 10.68
C ILE A 228 -23.65 57.26 9.24
N SER A 229 -24.48 57.66 8.26
CA SER A 229 -25.75 58.42 8.20
C SER A 229 -26.36 58.46 6.77
N THR A 230 -27.70 58.33 6.68
CA THR A 230 -28.73 59.00 5.82
C THR A 230 -28.59 59.20 4.28
N PRO A 231 -29.74 59.39 3.58
CA PRO A 231 -29.99 58.87 2.23
C PRO A 231 -29.98 59.95 1.14
N ASN A 232 -29.89 59.55 -0.13
CA ASN A 232 -30.61 60.28 -1.17
C ASN A 232 -30.99 59.46 -2.40
N LYS A 233 -32.12 59.88 -2.96
CA LYS A 233 -32.94 59.32 -4.03
C LYS A 233 -32.37 59.73 -5.40
N SER A 234 -32.69 58.88 -6.39
CA SER A 234 -33.17 59.23 -7.73
C SER A 234 -32.24 59.05 -8.94
N LEU A 235 -32.95 58.63 -10.01
CA LEU A 235 -32.70 58.80 -11.45
C LEU A 235 -31.92 57.70 -12.20
N LYS A 236 -32.73 56.85 -12.85
CA LYS A 236 -32.43 56.08 -14.06
C LYS A 236 -31.94 57.00 -15.17
N VAL A 237 -30.79 56.66 -15.75
CA VAL A 237 -30.46 56.99 -17.15
C VAL A 237 -29.93 55.71 -17.78
N GLU A 238 -30.61 55.26 -18.82
CA GLU A 238 -30.28 54.09 -19.63
C GLU A 238 -29.28 54.55 -20.70
N VAL A 239 -27.99 54.36 -20.42
CA VAL A 239 -26.90 54.56 -21.40
C VAL A 239 -26.47 53.18 -21.88
N VAL A 240 -26.70 52.92 -23.17
CA VAL A 240 -26.14 51.77 -23.89
C VAL A 240 -24.63 51.98 -23.99
N ILE A 241 -23.90 51.42 -23.02
CA ILE A 241 -22.43 51.36 -23.03
C ILE A 241 -22.03 50.08 -23.76
N GLU A 242 -21.36 50.27 -24.88
CA GLU A 242 -20.67 49.24 -25.65
C GLU A 242 -19.72 48.46 -24.71
N THR A 243 -20.02 47.18 -24.51
CA THR A 243 -19.31 46.31 -23.57
C THR A 243 -17.92 45.99 -24.12
N LYS A 244 -16.93 46.82 -23.73
CA LYS A 244 -15.51 46.46 -23.80
C LYS A 244 -15.34 45.08 -23.16
N ARG A 245 -14.85 44.12 -23.94
CA ARG A 245 -14.55 42.77 -23.46
C ARG A 245 -13.69 42.89 -22.19
N PRO A 246 -14.07 42.23 -21.09
CA PRO A 246 -13.30 42.33 -19.85
C PRO A 246 -11.89 41.83 -20.13
N ILE A 247 -10.90 42.70 -19.92
CA ILE A 247 -9.48 42.34 -19.89
C ILE A 247 -9.38 41.16 -18.91
N PRO A 248 -8.87 39.99 -19.33
CA PRO A 248 -8.75 38.83 -18.45
C PRO A 248 -7.88 39.22 -17.27
N LYS A 249 -8.49 39.30 -16.07
CA LYS A 249 -7.78 39.56 -14.83
C LYS A 249 -6.67 38.52 -14.71
N ALA A 250 -5.43 38.97 -14.62
CA ALA A 250 -4.28 38.09 -14.40
C ALA A 250 -4.60 37.17 -13.21
N LYS A 251 -4.55 35.85 -13.45
CA LYS A 251 -4.82 34.87 -12.39
C LYS A 251 -3.73 35.06 -11.33
N MET A 252 -4.14 35.35 -10.09
CA MET A 252 -3.19 35.39 -8.97
C MET A 252 -2.45 34.04 -8.90
N PRO A 253 -1.13 34.05 -8.64
CA PRO A 253 -0.36 32.81 -8.52
C PRO A 253 -1.00 31.89 -7.49
N LYS A 254 -1.10 30.59 -7.81
CA LYS A 254 -1.66 29.59 -6.89
C LYS A 254 -0.85 29.65 -5.59
N PRO A 255 -1.48 29.66 -4.40
CA PRO A 255 -0.74 29.61 -3.15
C PRO A 255 0.07 28.31 -3.10
N LEU A 256 1.33 28.43 -2.65
CA LEU A 256 2.22 27.29 -2.50
C LEU A 256 1.61 26.34 -1.43
N PRO A 257 1.41 25.04 -1.74
CA PRO A 257 0.88 24.10 -0.76
C PRO A 257 1.87 23.95 0.41
N SER A 258 1.36 23.80 1.63
CA SER A 258 2.14 23.64 2.85
C SER A 258 2.05 22.18 3.35
N PRO A 259 2.92 21.26 2.86
CA PRO A 259 2.90 19.88 3.31
C PRO A 259 3.38 19.73 4.76
N LYS A 260 2.81 18.77 5.48
CA LYS A 260 3.16 18.48 6.89
C LYS A 260 4.39 17.58 6.98
N TRP A 261 5.55 18.18 7.25
CA TRP A 261 6.81 17.48 7.47
C TRP A 261 6.82 16.79 8.84
N THR A 262 6.62 15.47 8.88
CA THR A 262 6.62 14.66 10.10
C THR A 262 8.01 14.03 10.29
N PRO A 263 8.72 14.24 11.41
CA PRO A 263 10.01 13.61 11.62
C PRO A 263 9.85 12.09 11.80
N VAL A 264 10.76 11.31 11.22
CA VAL A 264 10.85 9.86 11.48
C VAL A 264 11.56 9.66 12.82
N PRO A 265 11.06 8.80 13.72
CA PRO A 265 11.68 8.54 15.01
C PRO A 265 12.95 7.67 14.86
N THR A 266 13.99 8.24 14.26
CA THR A 266 15.27 7.57 14.01
C THR A 266 16.44 8.56 14.10
N SER A 267 17.55 8.11 14.68
CA SER A 267 18.83 8.82 14.76
C SER A 267 19.81 8.43 13.65
N MET A 268 19.37 7.58 12.72
CA MET A 268 20.19 6.97 11.68
C MET A 268 20.62 7.99 10.61
N THR A 269 21.89 7.91 10.19
CA THR A 269 22.42 8.71 9.07
C THR A 269 21.86 8.25 7.72
N GLN A 270 22.02 9.06 6.67
CA GLN A 270 21.59 8.66 5.33
C GLN A 270 22.27 7.36 4.85
N THR A 271 23.59 7.27 4.97
CA THR A 271 24.38 6.13 4.52
C THR A 271 23.98 4.84 5.23
N GLU A 272 23.76 4.91 6.54
CA GLU A 272 23.33 3.76 7.31
C GLU A 272 21.91 3.30 6.90
N ALA A 273 21.02 4.23 6.59
CA ALA A 273 19.70 3.89 6.06
C ALA A 273 19.79 3.24 4.68
N ASP A 274 20.61 3.78 3.79
CA ASP A 274 20.82 3.27 2.44
C ASP A 274 21.30 1.80 2.48
N ASP A 275 22.25 1.48 3.36
CA ASP A 275 22.74 0.10 3.56
C ASP A 275 21.64 -0.84 4.09
N ARG A 276 20.86 -0.39 5.08
CA ARG A 276 19.74 -1.20 5.62
C ARG A 276 18.61 -1.37 4.61
N ILE A 277 18.29 -0.34 3.82
CA ILE A 277 17.33 -0.40 2.71
C ILE A 277 17.83 -1.37 1.65
N PHE A 278 19.13 -1.32 1.30
CA PHE A 278 19.74 -2.25 0.34
C PHE A 278 19.63 -3.69 0.80
N ILE A 279 19.97 -3.98 2.07
CA ILE A 279 19.81 -5.33 2.64
C ILE A 279 18.34 -5.76 2.61
N ARG A 280 17.42 -4.91 3.07
CA ARG A 280 15.98 -5.19 3.07
C ARG A 280 15.48 -5.53 1.67
N GLU A 281 15.73 -4.68 0.68
CA GLU A 281 15.23 -4.84 -0.69
C GLU A 281 15.83 -6.07 -1.37
N PHE A 282 17.11 -6.37 -1.14
CA PHE A 282 17.74 -7.59 -1.62
C PHE A 282 17.08 -8.84 -1.02
N VAL A 283 17.01 -8.91 0.31
CA VAL A 283 16.48 -10.06 1.04
C VAL A 283 15.00 -10.29 0.73
N LEU A 284 14.22 -9.21 0.66
CA LEU A 284 12.79 -9.24 0.33
C LEU A 284 12.55 -9.75 -1.10
N ARG A 285 13.49 -9.51 -2.02
CA ARG A 285 13.38 -9.92 -3.41
C ARG A 285 13.82 -11.35 -3.65
N PHE A 286 14.95 -11.75 -3.07
CA PHE A 286 15.60 -13.03 -3.36
C PHE A 286 15.39 -14.08 -2.26
N SER A 287 14.45 -13.87 -1.32
CA SER A 287 14.21 -14.76 -0.17
C SER A 287 14.04 -16.23 -0.55
N ASP A 288 13.41 -16.50 -1.70
CA ASP A 288 13.08 -17.84 -2.17
C ASP A 288 14.26 -18.54 -2.87
N LEU A 289 15.27 -17.78 -3.31
CA LEU A 289 16.50 -18.31 -3.91
C LEU A 289 17.59 -18.62 -2.88
N LEU A 290 17.51 -17.98 -1.72
CA LEU A 290 18.44 -18.21 -0.61
C LEU A 290 18.26 -19.62 -0.06
N ASP A 291 19.35 -20.24 0.39
CA ASP A 291 19.33 -21.63 0.89
C ASP A 291 19.99 -21.73 2.27
N PRO A 292 19.22 -21.87 3.36
CA PRO A 292 17.77 -22.05 3.38
C PRO A 292 17.00 -20.77 3.04
N ALA A 293 15.76 -20.94 2.54
CA ALA A 293 14.86 -19.83 2.29
C ALA A 293 14.55 -19.06 3.59
N ILE A 294 14.47 -17.74 3.49
CA ILE A 294 14.27 -16.88 4.67
C ILE A 294 12.80 -16.93 5.09
N ALA A 295 12.56 -17.27 6.36
CA ALA A 295 11.21 -17.29 6.91
C ALA A 295 10.55 -15.91 6.88
N LYS A 296 9.25 -15.88 6.59
CA LYS A 296 8.45 -14.65 6.45
C LYS A 296 8.50 -13.72 7.67
N THR A 297 8.61 -14.28 8.88
CA THR A 297 8.76 -13.50 10.12
C THR A 297 10.01 -12.64 10.13
N TYR A 298 11.12 -13.13 9.56
CA TYR A 298 12.36 -12.35 9.45
C TYR A 298 12.29 -11.28 8.36
N LEU A 299 11.53 -11.52 7.28
CA LEU A 299 11.24 -10.50 6.28
C LEU A 299 10.39 -9.36 6.86
N GLU A 300 9.46 -9.67 7.75
CA GLU A 300 8.67 -8.67 8.49
C GLU A 300 9.52 -7.90 9.50
N GLU A 301 10.54 -8.51 10.11
CA GLU A 301 11.50 -7.77 10.96
C GLU A 301 12.29 -6.72 10.18
N LEU A 302 12.63 -6.99 8.91
CA LEU A 302 13.38 -6.06 8.06
C LEU A 302 12.53 -4.85 7.60
N GLU A 303 11.21 -4.85 7.80
CA GLU A 303 10.36 -3.66 7.56
C GLU A 303 10.67 -2.51 8.53
N PHE A 304 11.19 -2.84 9.72
CA PHE A 304 11.57 -1.90 10.76
C PHE A 304 13.05 -1.50 10.59
N ILE A 305 13.32 -0.55 9.70
CA ILE A 305 14.72 -0.17 9.40
C ILE A 305 15.43 0.41 10.64
N SER A 306 14.70 1.04 11.56
CA SER A 306 15.25 1.51 12.85
C SER A 306 15.19 0.47 13.97
N GLY A 307 14.76 -0.75 13.66
CA GLY A 307 14.51 -1.81 14.63
C GLY A 307 13.19 -1.66 15.38
N ARG A 308 12.87 -2.67 16.20
CA ARG A 308 11.71 -2.60 17.09
C ARG A 308 12.11 -1.80 18.32
N THR A 309 11.64 -0.56 18.43
CA THR A 309 11.69 0.18 19.70
C THR A 309 10.96 -0.64 20.76
N LEU A 310 11.72 -1.33 21.60
CA LEU A 310 11.22 -1.91 22.83
C LEU A 310 10.81 -0.76 23.76
N LYS A 311 9.83 -1.02 24.61
CA LYS A 311 9.35 -0.02 25.57
C LYS A 311 10.54 0.48 26.40
N GLN A 312 10.48 1.77 26.70
CA GLN A 312 11.41 2.74 27.31
C GLN A 312 12.48 2.29 28.32
N ASP A 313 12.52 1.04 28.79
CA ASP A 313 13.41 0.60 29.87
C ASP A 313 14.61 -0.27 29.43
N ASP A 314 14.64 -0.79 28.19
CA ASP A 314 15.78 -1.59 27.69
C ASP A 314 16.55 -0.84 26.57
N GLU A 315 17.58 -0.11 27.01
CA GLU A 315 18.44 0.83 26.27
C GLU A 315 19.42 0.17 25.26
N LEU A 316 19.00 -0.88 24.54
CA LEU A 316 19.81 -1.47 23.47
C LEU A 316 19.08 -1.43 22.12
N ASP A 317 19.47 -0.46 21.28
CA ASP A 317 19.01 -0.33 19.89
C ASP A 317 19.48 -1.51 19.01
N THR A 318 18.74 -2.61 19.04
CA THR A 318 18.94 -3.73 18.12
C THR A 318 18.18 -3.49 16.81
N TRP A 319 18.86 -3.54 15.66
CA TRP A 319 18.22 -3.38 14.34
C TRP A 319 17.28 -4.54 14.01
N VAL A 320 17.80 -5.75 13.95
CA VAL A 320 17.00 -6.98 13.79
C VAL A 320 17.48 -8.04 14.79
N SER A 321 16.68 -9.10 14.97
CA SER A 321 17.08 -10.20 15.84
C SER A 321 18.35 -10.89 15.34
N GLU A 322 19.13 -11.47 16.26
CA GLU A 322 20.30 -12.27 15.88
C GLU A 322 19.91 -13.49 15.02
N ALA A 323 18.70 -14.02 15.22
CA ALA A 323 18.15 -15.10 14.42
C ALA A 323 17.90 -14.66 12.96
N CYS A 324 17.42 -13.42 12.75
CA CYS A 324 17.25 -12.84 11.42
C CYS A 324 18.61 -12.68 10.71
N ILE A 325 19.61 -12.07 11.37
CA ILE A 325 20.98 -11.94 10.83
C ILE A 325 21.54 -13.32 10.44
N ARG A 326 21.38 -14.30 11.33
CA ARG A 326 21.81 -15.68 11.09
C ARG A 326 21.15 -16.29 9.85
N ALA A 327 19.84 -16.12 9.71
CA ALA A 327 19.10 -16.65 8.56
C ALA A 327 19.59 -16.04 7.25
N ILE A 328 19.86 -14.73 7.23
CA ILE A 328 20.41 -14.04 6.06
C ILE A 328 21.79 -14.60 5.70
N PHE A 329 22.70 -14.73 6.67
CA PHE A 329 24.04 -15.28 6.40
C PHE A 329 24.00 -16.74 5.92
N LEU A 330 23.17 -17.60 6.52
CA LEU A 330 23.01 -18.98 6.05
C LEU A 330 22.53 -19.00 4.60
N GLY A 331 21.53 -18.18 4.27
CA GLY A 331 20.99 -18.05 2.91
C GLY A 331 22.04 -17.59 1.89
N LEU A 332 22.81 -16.54 2.22
CA LEU A 332 23.86 -15.99 1.36
C LEU A 332 25.01 -16.98 1.15
N LEU A 333 25.51 -17.58 2.22
CA LEU A 333 26.58 -18.60 2.15
C LEU A 333 26.13 -19.83 1.36
N GLY A 334 24.88 -20.28 1.57
CA GLY A 334 24.28 -21.38 0.82
C GLY A 334 24.26 -21.11 -0.68
N LEU A 335 23.82 -19.92 -1.07
CA LEU A 335 23.79 -19.50 -2.46
C LEU A 335 25.18 -19.38 -3.08
N LEU A 336 26.14 -18.74 -2.38
CA LEU A 336 27.54 -18.65 -2.84
C LEU A 336 28.18 -20.02 -3.01
N SER A 337 27.90 -20.96 -2.09
CA SER A 337 28.49 -22.32 -2.13
C SER A 337 28.08 -23.13 -3.37
N LYS A 338 26.96 -22.76 -4.02
CA LYS A 338 26.47 -23.40 -5.25
C LYS A 338 27.11 -22.83 -6.52
N ASN A 339 27.69 -21.63 -6.48
CA ASN A 339 28.13 -20.92 -7.67
C ASN A 339 29.67 -20.85 -7.83
N LEU A 340 30.41 -20.97 -6.73
CA LEU A 340 31.87 -20.84 -6.72
C LEU A 340 32.58 -22.18 -6.97
N GLU A 341 33.84 -22.10 -7.41
CA GLU A 341 34.72 -23.23 -7.69
C GLU A 341 34.84 -24.22 -6.52
N ASP A 342 35.24 -25.47 -6.82
CA ASP A 342 35.21 -26.59 -5.88
C ASP A 342 35.94 -26.34 -4.56
N ASN A 343 37.08 -25.63 -4.57
CA ASN A 343 37.80 -25.35 -3.33
C ASN A 343 37.04 -24.36 -2.42
N THR A 344 36.62 -23.22 -2.98
CA THR A 344 35.85 -22.20 -2.26
C THR A 344 34.48 -22.72 -1.84
N SER A 345 33.83 -23.54 -2.67
CA SER A 345 32.60 -24.24 -2.34
C SER A 345 32.76 -25.17 -1.13
N ARG A 346 33.88 -25.91 -1.03
CA ARG A 346 34.18 -26.76 0.12
C ARG A 346 34.37 -25.94 1.40
N MET A 347 35.12 -24.83 1.34
CA MET A 347 35.30 -23.92 2.48
C MET A 347 33.94 -23.37 2.94
N LEU A 348 33.12 -22.85 2.01
CA LEU A 348 31.78 -22.34 2.32
C LEU A 348 30.86 -23.40 2.94
N LYS A 349 30.90 -24.65 2.45
CA LYS A 349 30.12 -25.76 3.02
C LYS A 349 30.58 -26.13 4.43
N ALA A 350 31.89 -26.08 4.70
CA ALA A 350 32.43 -26.28 6.04
C ALA A 350 31.97 -25.16 6.97
N SER A 351 32.13 -23.90 6.57
CA SER A 351 31.66 -22.75 7.35
C SER A 351 30.15 -22.77 7.57
N LEU A 352 29.34 -23.19 6.59
CA LEU A 352 27.89 -23.39 6.77
C LEU A 352 27.55 -24.41 7.86
N LYS A 353 28.36 -25.47 8.02
CA LYS A 353 28.17 -26.46 9.09
C LYS A 353 28.48 -25.85 10.45
N GLU A 354 29.55 -25.08 10.55
CA GLU A 354 29.94 -24.37 11.78
C GLU A 354 28.97 -23.23 12.13
N PHE A 355 28.47 -22.52 11.13
CA PHE A 355 27.47 -21.46 11.34
C PHE A 355 26.14 -22.03 11.85
N ARG A 356 25.80 -23.28 11.50
CA ARG A 356 24.66 -23.99 12.08
C ARG A 356 24.90 -24.38 13.55
N SER A 357 26.12 -24.67 13.99
CA SER A 357 26.44 -24.97 15.39
C SER A 357 26.66 -23.72 16.24
N ALA A 358 26.98 -22.57 15.64
CA ALA A 358 27.20 -21.30 16.33
C ALA A 358 25.99 -20.81 17.15
N GLY A 359 24.77 -21.21 16.77
CA GLY A 359 23.53 -20.74 17.39
C GLY A 359 23.21 -19.28 17.00
N ASN A 360 22.34 -18.62 17.78
CA ASN A 360 22.03 -17.20 17.61
C ASN A 360 22.97 -16.41 18.54
N ASN A 361 24.24 -16.27 18.13
CA ASN A 361 25.23 -15.49 18.86
C ASN A 361 26.13 -14.74 17.87
N LEU A 362 26.04 -13.41 17.87
CA LEU A 362 26.78 -12.56 16.91
C LEU A 362 28.30 -12.79 16.92
N ASN A 363 28.91 -12.92 18.09
CA ASN A 363 30.34 -13.16 18.22
C ASN A 363 30.78 -14.52 17.65
N LYS A 364 30.02 -15.59 17.89
CA LYS A 364 30.29 -16.90 17.29
C LYS A 364 30.09 -16.89 15.78
N MET A 365 29.05 -16.21 15.30
CA MET A 365 28.81 -16.04 13.85
C MET A 365 29.98 -15.30 13.19
N TRP A 366 30.45 -14.21 13.80
CA TRP A 366 31.60 -13.48 13.30
C TRP A 366 32.88 -14.31 13.33
N ALA A 367 33.13 -15.10 14.39
CA ALA A 367 34.31 -15.97 14.45
C ALA A 367 34.37 -16.97 13.28
N VAL A 368 33.23 -17.56 12.90
CA VAL A 368 33.13 -18.46 11.73
C VAL A 368 33.41 -17.70 10.42
N LEU A 369 32.86 -16.50 10.27
CA LEU A 369 33.08 -15.66 9.08
C LEU A 369 34.54 -15.19 8.98
N ALA A 370 35.15 -14.75 10.08
CA ALA A 370 36.55 -14.36 10.12
C ALA A 370 37.47 -15.51 9.72
N SER A 371 37.23 -16.72 10.25
CA SER A 371 37.98 -17.93 9.84
C SER A 371 37.83 -18.21 8.35
N LEU A 372 36.60 -18.13 7.81
CA LEU A 372 36.35 -18.31 6.38
C LEU A 372 37.12 -17.30 5.52
N ARG A 373 37.17 -16.04 5.95
CA ARG A 373 37.91 -14.98 5.25
C ARG A 373 39.41 -15.26 5.26
N ASP A 374 39.96 -15.67 6.40
CA ASP A 374 41.38 -15.98 6.55
C ASP A 374 41.77 -17.20 5.70
N ASP A 375 40.96 -18.26 5.72
CA ASP A 375 41.16 -19.47 4.90
C ASP A 375 41.10 -19.17 3.40
N ALA A 376 40.15 -18.32 2.99
CA ALA A 376 40.03 -17.89 1.60
C ALA A 376 41.21 -17.02 1.14
N THR A 377 41.74 -16.17 2.04
CA THR A 377 42.91 -15.32 1.77
C THR A 377 44.18 -16.17 1.65
N ASN A 378 44.35 -17.17 2.53
CA ASN A 378 45.50 -18.07 2.50
C ASN A 378 45.50 -19.03 1.30
N SER A 379 44.31 -19.32 0.73
CA SER A 379 44.16 -20.23 -0.41
C SER A 379 44.43 -19.57 -1.77
N GLN A 380 44.53 -18.23 -1.86
CA GLN A 380 44.77 -17.55 -3.13
C GLN A 380 46.27 -17.47 -3.47
N ALA A 381 46.62 -18.01 -4.64
CA ALA A 381 47.93 -17.81 -5.26
C ALA A 381 47.96 -16.45 -6.01
N ASP A 382 49.09 -15.75 -5.89
CA ASP A 382 49.47 -14.44 -6.47
C ASP A 382 48.44 -13.70 -7.35
N GLY A 383 47.67 -12.79 -6.73
CA GLY A 383 47.17 -11.57 -7.38
C GLY A 383 45.68 -11.50 -7.75
N ALA A 384 44.90 -12.56 -7.58
CA ALA A 384 43.44 -12.50 -7.77
C ALA A 384 42.74 -11.90 -6.54
N VAL A 385 41.67 -11.12 -6.72
CA VAL A 385 40.86 -10.61 -5.59
C VAL A 385 39.96 -11.74 -5.09
N SER A 386 39.98 -12.03 -3.79
CA SER A 386 39.12 -13.08 -3.21
C SER A 386 37.65 -12.64 -3.20
N PRO A 387 36.71 -13.49 -3.65
CA PRO A 387 35.27 -13.20 -3.56
C PRO A 387 34.76 -13.13 -2.10
N LEU A 388 35.58 -13.51 -1.12
CA LEU A 388 35.26 -13.57 0.31
C LEU A 388 36.03 -12.53 1.16
N ALA A 389 36.54 -11.45 0.55
CA ALA A 389 37.26 -10.39 1.24
C ALA A 389 36.34 -9.35 1.92
N PHE A 390 35.36 -9.80 2.72
CA PHE A 390 34.43 -8.88 3.41
C PHE A 390 35.10 -8.09 4.54
N PRO A 391 34.61 -6.87 4.82
CA PRO A 391 35.14 -6.02 5.89
C PRO A 391 34.85 -6.60 7.28
N ASP A 392 35.48 -6.05 8.30
CA ASP A 392 35.12 -6.31 9.69
C ASP A 392 33.76 -5.67 10.05
N PRO A 393 33.04 -6.19 11.07
CA PRO A 393 31.88 -5.54 11.64
C PRO A 393 32.19 -4.12 12.11
N SER A 394 31.22 -3.21 12.02
CA SER A 394 31.37 -1.86 12.55
C SER A 394 31.73 -1.89 14.04
N PRO A 395 32.51 -0.92 14.55
CA PRO A 395 32.81 -0.84 15.97
C PRO A 395 31.53 -0.65 16.80
N PRO A 396 31.50 -1.11 18.06
CA PRO A 396 30.36 -0.86 18.94
C PRO A 396 30.22 0.64 19.22
N PRO A 397 29.00 1.14 19.50
CA PRO A 397 28.78 2.52 19.89
C PRO A 397 29.64 2.91 21.09
N ILE A 398 30.12 4.15 21.09
CA ILE A 398 31.00 4.68 22.15
C ILE A 398 30.35 4.56 23.53
N SER A 399 29.01 4.68 23.62
CA SER A 399 28.24 4.52 24.85
C SER A 399 28.44 3.16 25.54
N ASN A 400 28.72 2.11 24.78
CA ASN A 400 28.85 0.74 25.29
C ASN A 400 30.30 0.31 25.52
N ALA A 401 31.28 1.17 25.22
CA ALA A 401 32.70 0.88 25.35
C ALA A 401 33.23 0.62 26.79
N PRO A 402 32.73 1.27 27.87
CA PRO A 402 33.36 1.15 29.20
C PRO A 402 33.00 -0.12 29.98
N SER A 403 31.88 -0.77 29.64
CA SER A 403 31.27 -1.79 30.51
C SER A 403 31.60 -3.23 30.13
N ALA A 404 32.22 -3.48 28.97
CA ALA A 404 32.63 -4.82 28.57
C ALA A 404 33.82 -5.24 29.45
N PRO A 405 33.66 -6.19 30.39
CA PRO A 405 34.77 -6.64 31.21
C PRO A 405 35.78 -7.26 30.26
N GLN A 406 36.95 -6.64 30.16
CA GLN A 406 38.09 -7.12 29.40
C GLN A 406 38.62 -8.37 30.12
N ARG A 407 37.84 -9.46 30.08
CA ARG A 407 38.24 -10.76 30.61
C ARG A 407 39.47 -11.14 29.81
N ARG A 408 40.61 -11.24 30.51
CA ARG A 408 41.92 -11.69 30.01
C ARG A 408 41.75 -13.04 29.34
N SER A 409 41.35 -13.06 28.07
CA SER A 409 41.39 -14.23 27.23
C SER A 409 42.77 -14.29 26.59
N THR A 410 43.33 -15.49 26.67
CA THR A 410 44.72 -15.86 26.49
C THR A 410 45.18 -15.66 25.04
N ARG A 411 46.27 -14.90 24.85
CA ARG A 411 47.18 -14.87 23.69
C ARG A 411 46.65 -15.38 22.33
N GLN A 412 45.66 -14.69 21.74
CA GLN A 412 45.52 -14.66 20.28
C GLN A 412 46.07 -13.33 19.78
N THR A 413 46.93 -13.38 18.77
CA THR A 413 47.75 -12.27 18.26
C THR A 413 46.97 -11.23 17.42
N GLY A 414 45.64 -11.25 17.48
CA GLY A 414 44.76 -10.23 16.90
C GLY A 414 43.72 -9.79 17.92
N LYS A 415 43.38 -8.50 17.96
CA LYS A 415 42.31 -7.99 18.82
C LYS A 415 40.97 -8.58 18.32
N PRO A 416 40.28 -9.47 19.07
CA PRO A 416 39.02 -10.02 18.61
C PRO A 416 37.97 -8.90 18.53
N VAL A 417 37.36 -8.73 17.36
CA VAL A 417 36.25 -7.79 17.18
C VAL A 417 35.05 -8.33 17.95
N ASN A 418 34.58 -7.59 18.97
CA ASN A 418 33.41 -7.94 19.75
C ASN A 418 32.15 -7.35 19.10
N VAL A 419 31.26 -8.22 18.64
CA VAL A 419 29.99 -7.84 18.03
C VAL A 419 28.89 -7.88 19.08
N ILE A 420 28.41 -6.70 19.47
CA ILE A 420 27.39 -6.52 20.51
C ILE A 420 26.01 -6.40 19.88
N HIS A 421 25.92 -5.72 18.74
CA HIS A 421 24.66 -5.36 18.09
C HIS A 421 24.56 -5.90 16.66
N SER A 422 23.35 -6.21 16.22
CA SER A 422 23.10 -6.72 14.86
C SER A 422 23.46 -5.73 13.76
N PHE A 423 23.33 -4.42 13.99
CA PHE A 423 23.71 -3.40 12.98
C PHE A 423 25.22 -3.37 12.71
N GLN A 424 26.06 -3.84 13.64
CA GLN A 424 27.50 -3.94 13.39
C GLN A 424 27.82 -4.91 12.24
N MET A 425 26.93 -5.84 11.94
CA MET A 425 27.09 -6.81 10.84
C MET A 425 26.68 -6.24 9.46
N ILE A 426 26.16 -5.00 9.38
CA ILE A 426 25.71 -4.39 8.12
C ILE A 426 26.81 -4.37 7.05
N PRO A 427 28.05 -3.91 7.31
CA PRO A 427 29.10 -3.87 6.27
C PRO A 427 29.42 -5.27 5.70
N VAL A 428 29.39 -6.29 6.56
CA VAL A 428 29.61 -7.69 6.17
C VAL A 428 28.48 -8.18 5.26
N LEU A 429 27.22 -7.90 5.63
CA LEU A 429 26.05 -8.24 4.84
C LEU A 429 26.03 -7.55 3.48
N VAL A 430 26.29 -6.24 3.44
CA VAL A 430 26.34 -5.46 2.19
C VAL A 430 27.38 -6.04 1.24
N PHE A 431 28.57 -6.37 1.75
CA PHE A 431 29.61 -7.01 0.94
C PHE A 431 29.16 -8.36 0.38
N MET A 432 28.65 -9.24 1.25
CA MET A 432 28.23 -10.58 0.81
C MET A 432 27.06 -10.54 -0.18
N ILE A 433 26.14 -9.60 -0.02
CA ILE A 433 25.07 -9.36 -0.99
C ILE A 433 25.67 -8.95 -2.35
N ASN A 434 26.66 -8.05 -2.38
CA ASN A 434 27.33 -7.69 -3.62
C ASN A 434 28.02 -8.89 -4.28
N SER A 435 28.72 -9.74 -3.51
CA SER A 435 29.29 -10.98 -4.03
C SER A 435 28.21 -11.93 -4.60
N VAL A 436 27.05 -12.01 -3.95
CA VAL A 436 25.92 -12.82 -4.43
C VAL A 436 25.29 -12.27 -5.71
N LEU A 437 25.18 -10.94 -5.85
CA LEU A 437 24.66 -10.29 -7.05
C LEU A 437 25.49 -10.61 -8.30
N GLU A 438 26.76 -10.99 -8.14
CA GLU A 438 27.65 -11.40 -9.24
C GLU A 438 27.47 -12.87 -9.67
N THR A 439 26.68 -13.65 -8.94
CA THR A 439 26.45 -15.08 -9.24
C THR A 439 25.58 -15.27 -10.48
N VAL A 440 25.77 -16.40 -11.16
CA VAL A 440 24.94 -16.77 -12.34
C VAL A 440 23.48 -16.97 -11.93
N VAL A 441 23.21 -17.55 -10.75
CA VAL A 441 21.85 -17.84 -10.28
C VAL A 441 21.01 -16.56 -10.17
N ILE A 442 21.58 -15.49 -9.60
CA ILE A 442 20.88 -14.20 -9.52
C ILE A 442 20.68 -13.61 -10.92
N ARG A 443 21.66 -13.69 -11.82
CA ARG A 443 21.49 -13.19 -13.20
C ARG A 443 20.36 -13.91 -13.94
N GLU A 444 20.29 -15.23 -13.83
CA GLU A 444 19.21 -16.03 -14.43
C GLU A 444 17.84 -15.68 -13.84
N ASP A 445 17.75 -15.45 -12.53
CA ASP A 445 16.53 -14.99 -11.89
C ASP A 445 16.11 -13.59 -12.34
N LEU A 446 17.06 -12.65 -12.51
CA LEU A 446 16.78 -11.33 -13.06
C LEU A 446 16.18 -11.43 -14.48
N ASP A 447 16.73 -12.31 -15.33
CA ASP A 447 16.21 -12.55 -16.68
C ASP A 447 14.83 -13.20 -16.66
N GLN A 448 14.60 -14.13 -15.73
CA GLN A 448 13.29 -14.77 -15.55
C GLN A 448 12.26 -13.77 -15.04
N CYS A 449 12.61 -12.90 -14.09
CA CYS A 449 11.78 -11.81 -13.60
C CYS A 449 11.28 -10.88 -14.71
N VAL A 450 12.10 -10.60 -15.72
CA VAL A 450 11.68 -9.78 -16.88
C VAL A 450 10.61 -10.50 -17.71
N LYS A 451 10.67 -11.83 -17.83
CA LYS A 451 9.63 -12.62 -18.49
C LYS A 451 8.36 -12.65 -17.65
N ASP A 452 8.48 -12.92 -16.35
CA ASP A 452 7.36 -12.98 -15.42
C ASP A 452 6.63 -11.63 -15.36
N SER A 453 7.36 -10.51 -15.33
CA SER A 453 6.78 -9.16 -15.40
C SER A 453 5.90 -8.95 -16.65
N LYS A 454 6.33 -9.45 -17.82
CA LYS A 454 5.55 -9.38 -19.06
C LYS A 454 4.30 -10.26 -19.00
N ASP A 455 4.42 -11.41 -18.35
CA ASP A 455 3.32 -12.34 -18.15
C ASP A 455 2.26 -11.75 -17.19
N PHE A 456 2.67 -11.13 -16.09
CA PHE A 456 1.72 -10.40 -15.23
C PHE A 456 1.07 -9.21 -15.93
N ALA A 457 1.79 -8.50 -16.79
CA ALA A 457 1.21 -7.44 -17.61
C ALA A 457 0.21 -7.99 -18.65
N ARG A 458 0.40 -9.22 -19.13
CA ARG A 458 -0.59 -9.92 -19.97
C ARG A 458 -1.81 -10.31 -19.15
N ASP A 459 -1.63 -10.85 -17.94
CA ASP A 459 -2.71 -11.28 -17.07
C ASP A 459 -3.56 -10.09 -16.59
N ALA A 460 -2.94 -8.95 -16.29
CA ALA A 460 -3.66 -7.70 -15.97
C ALA A 460 -4.49 -7.18 -17.15
N ARG A 461 -3.96 -7.27 -18.38
CA ARG A 461 -4.72 -6.93 -19.59
C ARG A 461 -5.89 -7.89 -19.80
N GLU A 462 -5.69 -9.18 -19.55
CA GLU A 462 -6.75 -10.18 -19.64
C GLU A 462 -7.84 -9.96 -18.58
N ALA A 463 -7.46 -9.72 -17.33
CA ALA A 463 -8.37 -9.38 -16.25
C ALA A 463 -9.19 -8.13 -16.56
N THR A 464 -8.54 -7.09 -17.12
CA THR A 464 -9.19 -5.86 -17.58
C THR A 464 -10.17 -6.14 -18.73
N ARG A 465 -9.80 -7.01 -19.68
CA ARG A 465 -10.68 -7.42 -20.79
C ARG A 465 -11.93 -8.14 -20.27
N LEU A 466 -11.76 -9.14 -19.41
CA LEU A 466 -12.88 -9.89 -18.80
C LEU A 466 -13.82 -8.98 -18.00
N GLU A 467 -13.25 -8.00 -17.29
CA GLU A 467 -14.00 -7.01 -16.53
C GLU A 467 -14.79 -6.05 -17.44
N ASN A 468 -14.19 -5.60 -18.54
CA ASN A 468 -14.88 -4.79 -19.56
C ASN A 468 -16.00 -5.58 -20.26
N ASP A 469 -15.78 -6.86 -20.59
CA ASP A 469 -16.80 -7.72 -21.19
C ASP A 469 -17.98 -7.95 -20.25
N ARG A 470 -17.71 -8.11 -18.96
CA ARG A 470 -18.75 -8.18 -17.92
C ARG A 470 -19.52 -6.86 -17.85
N TRP A 471 -18.81 -5.73 -17.82
CA TRP A 471 -19.42 -4.41 -17.78
C TRP A 471 -20.29 -4.12 -19.00
N GLU A 472 -19.87 -4.46 -20.21
CA GLU A 472 -20.67 -4.28 -21.42
C GLU A 472 -21.93 -5.15 -21.41
N LYS A 473 -21.90 -6.36 -20.86
CA LYS A 473 -23.12 -7.17 -20.63
C LYS A 473 -24.07 -6.48 -19.66
N GLU A 474 -23.55 -5.95 -18.56
CA GLU A 474 -24.36 -5.28 -17.54
C GLU A 474 -24.96 -3.96 -18.06
N LYS A 475 -24.15 -3.17 -18.77
CA LYS A 475 -24.53 -1.90 -19.40
C LYS A 475 -25.62 -2.07 -20.45
N ARG A 476 -25.58 -3.12 -21.27
CA ARG A 476 -26.68 -3.45 -22.21
C ARG A 476 -28.02 -3.65 -21.50
N GLY A 477 -28.02 -4.14 -20.25
CA GLY A 477 -29.24 -4.25 -19.43
C GLY A 477 -29.72 -2.91 -18.85
N MET A 478 -28.84 -1.89 -18.77
CA MET A 478 -29.18 -0.57 -18.21
C MET A 478 -29.81 0.38 -19.23
N ASP A 479 -29.52 0.21 -20.52
CA ASP A 479 -29.95 1.12 -21.58
C ASP A 479 -31.45 1.02 -21.91
N ILE A 480 -32.18 0.11 -21.24
CA ILE A 480 -33.65 0.05 -21.29
C ILE A 480 -34.19 1.23 -20.45
N GLY A 481 -34.48 2.33 -21.16
CA GLY A 481 -34.76 3.69 -20.67
C GLY A 481 -35.83 3.82 -19.58
N THR A 482 -35.46 3.44 -18.36
CA THR A 482 -36.31 3.58 -17.18
C THR A 482 -36.19 5.00 -16.62
N LYS A 483 -37.32 5.71 -16.55
CA LYS A 483 -37.41 7.05 -15.94
C LYS A 483 -37.31 7.02 -14.41
N ASP A 484 -37.15 5.84 -13.80
CA ASP A 484 -37.06 5.68 -12.36
C ASP A 484 -35.69 6.16 -11.84
N LYS A 485 -35.73 7.11 -10.91
CA LYS A 485 -34.55 7.66 -10.24
C LYS A 485 -33.78 6.59 -9.48
N VAL A 486 -34.46 5.61 -8.89
CA VAL A 486 -33.84 4.53 -8.10
C VAL A 486 -32.96 3.65 -8.99
N LEU A 487 -33.43 3.33 -10.20
CA LEU A 487 -32.65 2.57 -11.18
C LEU A 487 -31.44 3.37 -11.70
N LYS A 488 -31.59 4.68 -11.90
CA LYS A 488 -30.48 5.56 -12.30
C LYS A 488 -29.36 5.59 -11.25
N ASP A 489 -29.72 5.70 -9.97
CA ASP A 489 -28.74 5.69 -8.87
C ASP A 489 -28.05 4.32 -8.75
N GLY A 490 -28.80 3.22 -8.92
CA GLY A 490 -28.22 1.87 -9.00
C GLY A 490 -27.22 1.71 -10.15
N ASN A 491 -27.54 2.22 -11.34
CA ASN A 491 -26.65 2.20 -12.51
C ASN A 491 -25.38 3.03 -12.29
N ARG A 492 -25.48 4.14 -11.55
CA ARG A 492 -24.31 4.95 -11.15
C ARG A 492 -23.38 4.16 -10.23
N THR A 493 -23.93 3.47 -9.23
CA THR A 493 -23.14 2.62 -8.32
C THR A 493 -22.41 1.52 -9.08
N LYS A 494 -23.09 0.84 -10.01
CA LYS A 494 -22.48 -0.21 -10.85
C LYS A 494 -21.33 0.31 -11.73
N ARG A 495 -21.46 1.52 -12.31
CA ARG A 495 -20.37 2.21 -13.03
C ARG A 495 -19.15 2.47 -12.14
N LEU A 496 -19.39 2.88 -10.89
CA LEU A 496 -18.33 3.12 -9.92
C LEU A 496 -17.61 1.82 -9.57
N VAL A 497 -18.34 0.75 -9.27
CA VAL A 497 -17.77 -0.59 -8.98
C VAL A 497 -16.92 -1.10 -10.14
N HIS A 498 -17.39 -0.97 -11.39
CA HIS A 498 -16.59 -1.35 -12.55
C HIS A 498 -15.28 -0.55 -12.65
N ARG A 499 -15.35 0.78 -12.56
CA ARG A 499 -14.15 1.65 -12.60
C ARG A 499 -13.16 1.28 -11.50
N GLU A 500 -13.68 0.99 -10.31
CA GLU A 500 -12.91 0.59 -9.15
C GLU A 500 -12.23 -0.77 -9.35
N GLN A 501 -12.90 -1.74 -9.98
CA GLN A 501 -12.27 -3.03 -10.30
C GLN A 501 -11.14 -2.91 -11.31
N ILE A 502 -11.28 -2.06 -12.32
CA ILE A 502 -10.19 -1.74 -13.25
C ILE A 502 -9.01 -1.11 -12.50
N ALA A 503 -9.28 -0.16 -11.60
CA ALA A 503 -8.26 0.45 -10.77
C ALA A 503 -7.58 -0.57 -9.84
N ASN A 504 -8.34 -1.51 -9.27
CA ASN A 504 -7.79 -2.59 -8.43
C ASN A 504 -6.83 -3.50 -9.24
N ILE A 505 -7.16 -3.82 -10.49
CA ILE A 505 -6.29 -4.61 -11.37
C ILE A 505 -4.98 -3.86 -11.66
N ASP A 506 -5.05 -2.58 -12.02
CA ASP A 506 -3.88 -1.74 -12.29
C ASP A 506 -2.98 -1.58 -11.04
N ASN A 507 -3.59 -1.31 -9.88
CA ASN A 507 -2.85 -1.17 -8.62
C ASN A 507 -2.22 -2.50 -8.16
N CYS A 508 -2.86 -3.64 -8.37
CA CYS A 508 -2.24 -4.94 -8.11
C CYS A 508 -1.03 -5.16 -9.00
N LEU A 509 -1.13 -4.86 -10.30
CA LEU A 509 0.02 -4.94 -11.21
C LEU A 509 1.16 -4.02 -10.76
N LYS A 510 0.86 -2.79 -10.29
CA LYS A 510 1.86 -1.87 -9.74
C LYS A 510 2.55 -2.38 -8.47
N LEU A 511 1.85 -3.11 -7.59
CA LEU A 511 2.48 -3.76 -6.44
C LEU A 511 3.40 -4.90 -6.87
N ILE A 512 2.92 -5.75 -7.78
CA ILE A 512 3.66 -6.94 -8.25
C ILE A 512 4.89 -6.51 -9.06
N SER A 513 4.79 -5.45 -9.86
CA SER A 513 5.88 -4.98 -10.72
C SER A 513 7.13 -4.57 -9.94
N ARG A 514 6.97 -4.13 -8.68
CA ARG A 514 8.07 -3.80 -7.78
C ARG A 514 8.96 -5.00 -7.45
N SER A 515 8.44 -6.23 -7.49
CA SER A 515 9.23 -7.46 -7.29
C SER A 515 10.28 -7.69 -8.39
N PHE A 516 10.07 -7.13 -9.58
CA PHE A 516 10.92 -7.39 -10.74
C PHE A 516 11.91 -6.27 -11.03
N VAL A 517 11.97 -5.24 -10.18
CA VAL A 517 12.90 -4.12 -10.35
C VAL A 517 14.31 -4.63 -10.08
N SER A 518 15.22 -4.47 -11.06
CA SER A 518 16.57 -5.02 -11.01
C SER A 518 17.40 -4.50 -9.82
N ARG A 519 17.22 -3.23 -9.46
CA ARG A 519 17.88 -2.57 -8.33
C ARG A 519 16.95 -1.57 -7.68
N PHE A 520 16.92 -1.54 -6.35
CA PHE A 520 16.27 -0.46 -5.63
C PHE A 520 16.93 0.87 -5.99
N THR A 521 16.11 1.90 -6.19
CA THR A 521 16.55 3.27 -6.46
C THR A 521 15.65 4.24 -5.70
N THR A 522 16.22 5.36 -5.28
CA THR A 522 15.48 6.50 -4.75
C THR A 522 14.50 7.03 -5.80
N LEU A 523 13.38 7.63 -5.40
CA LEU A 523 12.47 8.32 -6.33
C LEU A 523 13.16 9.51 -7.03
N GLY A 524 14.17 10.09 -6.39
CA GLY A 524 14.98 11.16 -6.93
C GLY A 524 15.32 12.22 -5.89
N MET A 525 15.87 13.32 -6.38
CA MET A 525 16.22 14.50 -5.59
C MET A 525 15.48 15.73 -6.10
N ASP A 526 15.12 16.62 -5.20
CA ASP A 526 14.52 17.90 -5.56
C ASP A 526 15.56 19.01 -5.79
N ASP A 527 15.11 20.26 -5.86
CA ASP A 527 15.94 21.43 -6.15
C ASP A 527 16.90 21.81 -5.01
N GLU A 528 16.61 21.40 -3.78
CA GLU A 528 17.43 21.63 -2.57
C GLU A 528 18.26 20.41 -2.18
N GLY A 529 18.23 19.34 -2.99
CA GLY A 529 19.01 18.13 -2.75
C GLY A 529 18.40 17.18 -1.72
N ARG A 530 17.11 17.32 -1.37
CA ARG A 530 16.43 16.31 -0.55
C ARG A 530 16.23 15.04 -1.35
N THR A 531 16.55 13.89 -0.77
CA THR A 531 16.42 12.58 -1.41
C THR A 531 15.15 11.88 -0.95
N TYR A 532 14.35 11.43 -1.91
CA TYR A 532 13.04 10.80 -1.67
C TYR A 532 13.10 9.29 -1.86
N TYR A 533 12.54 8.54 -0.93
CA TYR A 533 12.56 7.09 -0.89
C TYR A 533 11.13 6.54 -0.85
N ALA A 534 10.88 5.50 -1.65
CA ALA A 534 9.65 4.72 -1.59
C ALA A 534 10.01 3.24 -1.66
N LEU A 535 9.88 2.55 -0.54
CA LEU A 535 10.29 1.16 -0.44
C LEU A 535 9.26 0.21 -1.04
N SER A 536 9.73 -0.96 -1.47
CA SER A 536 8.88 -2.01 -2.03
C SER A 536 7.86 -2.49 -0.98
N PRO A 537 6.61 -2.81 -1.37
CA PRO A 537 5.60 -3.37 -0.47
C PRO A 537 6.05 -4.70 0.16
N SER A 538 5.49 -5.01 1.33
CA SER A 538 5.79 -6.25 2.06
C SER A 538 5.42 -7.52 1.27
N VAL A 539 6.03 -8.66 1.60
CA VAL A 539 5.71 -9.97 0.96
C VAL A 539 4.22 -10.26 1.00
N SER A 540 3.59 -10.08 2.16
CA SER A 540 2.15 -10.32 2.35
C SER A 540 1.27 -9.51 1.40
N GLU A 541 1.64 -8.25 1.12
CA GLU A 541 0.90 -7.41 0.19
C GLU A 541 1.10 -7.86 -1.26
N ARG A 542 2.32 -8.25 -1.63
CA ARG A 542 2.66 -8.73 -2.98
C ARG A 542 1.97 -10.06 -3.28
N GLU A 543 1.95 -11.00 -2.31
CA GLU A 543 1.24 -12.28 -2.43
C GLU A 543 -0.28 -12.08 -2.60
N ALA A 544 -0.87 -11.15 -1.86
CA ALA A 544 -2.30 -10.85 -1.96
C ALA A 544 -2.65 -10.17 -3.30
N ALA A 545 -1.77 -9.31 -3.82
CA ALA A 545 -1.92 -8.71 -5.14
C ALA A 545 -1.81 -9.76 -6.26
N PHE A 546 -0.84 -10.67 -6.15
CA PHE A 546 -0.67 -11.79 -7.07
C PHE A 546 -1.94 -12.65 -7.12
N GLU A 547 -2.45 -13.08 -5.97
CA GLU A 547 -3.66 -13.91 -5.89
C GLU A 547 -4.88 -13.16 -6.46
N TYR A 548 -5.03 -11.87 -6.17
CA TYR A 548 -6.10 -11.07 -6.75
C TYR A 548 -6.04 -11.04 -8.27
N LEU A 549 -4.84 -10.85 -8.84
CA LEU A 549 -4.65 -10.76 -10.29
C LEU A 549 -4.95 -12.09 -10.99
N GLU A 550 -4.48 -13.20 -10.42
CA GLU A 550 -4.76 -14.57 -10.88
C GLU A 550 -6.27 -14.85 -10.87
N LEU A 551 -6.96 -14.47 -9.79
CA LEU A 551 -8.41 -14.64 -9.71
C LEU A 551 -9.15 -13.72 -10.68
N ALA A 552 -8.69 -12.49 -10.89
CA ALA A 552 -9.32 -11.54 -11.79
C ALA A 552 -9.19 -11.94 -13.28
N SER A 553 -8.07 -12.57 -13.64
CA SER A 553 -7.80 -13.10 -14.99
C SER A 553 -8.44 -14.48 -15.24
N SER A 554 -8.85 -15.19 -14.17
CA SER A 554 -9.58 -16.45 -14.28
C SER A 554 -11.05 -16.25 -14.71
N LYS A 555 -11.53 -17.17 -15.55
CA LYS A 555 -12.96 -17.26 -15.94
C LYS A 555 -13.85 -17.75 -14.78
N ASN A 556 -13.28 -18.57 -13.88
CA ASN A 556 -13.96 -19.15 -12.74
C ASN A 556 -13.23 -18.74 -11.45
N PRO A 557 -13.37 -17.48 -11.01
CA PRO A 557 -12.67 -16.98 -9.83
C PRO A 557 -13.12 -17.75 -8.59
N THR A 558 -12.15 -18.31 -7.87
CA THR A 558 -12.37 -18.77 -6.50
C THR A 558 -12.27 -17.60 -5.51
N LYS A 559 -12.60 -17.81 -4.24
CA LYS A 559 -12.42 -16.77 -3.21
C LYS A 559 -10.93 -16.63 -2.89
N PRO A 560 -10.41 -15.40 -2.72
CA PRO A 560 -9.03 -15.20 -2.28
C PRO A 560 -8.83 -15.85 -0.91
N LYS A 561 -7.74 -16.60 -0.77
CA LYS A 561 -7.31 -17.32 0.42
C LYS A 561 -6.46 -16.42 1.32
N LYS A 562 -5.60 -15.59 0.74
CA LYS A 562 -4.69 -14.71 1.48
C LYS A 562 -5.31 -13.31 1.59
N LYS A 563 -5.32 -12.79 2.82
CA LYS A 563 -5.54 -11.36 3.06
C LYS A 563 -4.19 -10.71 3.24
N GLY A 564 -3.95 -9.62 2.52
CA GLY A 564 -2.76 -8.80 2.74
C GLY A 564 -2.74 -8.22 4.16
N ARG A 565 -1.55 -7.92 4.67
CA ARG A 565 -1.41 -7.18 5.93
C ARG A 565 -2.01 -5.78 5.76
N PHE A 566 -2.84 -5.39 6.70
CA PHE A 566 -3.43 -4.05 6.78
C PHE A 566 -2.86 -3.36 8.01
N LEU A 567 -2.29 -2.17 7.83
CA LEU A 567 -1.87 -1.34 8.96
C LEU A 567 -3.02 -0.43 9.38
N SER A 568 -3.29 -0.42 10.68
CA SER A 568 -4.17 0.56 11.29
C SER A 568 -3.68 1.99 11.04
N PHE A 569 -4.56 2.96 11.28
CA PHE A 569 -4.21 4.37 11.17
C PHE A 569 -3.10 4.74 12.17
N GLU A 570 -3.19 4.24 13.40
CA GLU A 570 -2.22 4.45 14.48
C GLU A 570 -0.84 3.88 14.11
N GLU A 571 -0.77 2.64 13.62
CA GLU A 571 0.51 2.02 13.21
C GLU A 571 1.19 2.78 12.08
N ARG A 572 0.43 3.31 11.10
CA ARG A 572 1.00 4.15 10.03
C ARG A 572 1.52 5.48 10.55
N ARG A 573 0.80 6.07 11.51
CA ARG A 573 1.20 7.34 12.15
C ARG A 573 2.48 7.18 12.96
N GLU A 574 2.78 5.99 13.48
CA GLU A 574 4.03 5.69 14.19
C GLU A 574 5.26 5.64 13.26
N LEU A 575 5.07 5.59 11.94
CA LEU A 575 6.15 5.61 10.94
C LEU A 575 7.19 4.48 11.13
N ARG A 576 6.75 3.32 11.62
CA ARG A 576 7.62 2.17 11.89
C ARG A 576 7.91 1.33 10.64
N ASP A 577 6.92 1.19 9.76
CA ASP A 577 6.99 0.34 8.58
C ASP A 577 7.34 1.18 7.35
N TRP A 578 8.59 1.09 6.90
CA TRP A 578 9.13 1.98 5.85
C TRP A 578 8.48 1.79 4.48
N SER A 579 7.81 0.66 4.24
CA SER A 579 7.04 0.42 3.02
C SER A 579 5.71 1.19 2.96
N TRP A 580 5.30 1.87 4.03
CA TRP A 580 3.98 2.53 4.14
C TRP A 580 4.01 4.06 4.10
N PHE A 581 5.16 4.66 3.85
CA PHE A 581 5.31 6.10 3.70
C PHE A 581 6.43 6.46 2.72
N ILE A 582 6.44 7.71 2.26
CA ILE A 582 7.58 8.30 1.57
C ILE A 582 8.55 8.83 2.62
N ALA A 583 9.76 8.29 2.67
CA ALA A 583 10.83 8.81 3.51
C ALA A 583 11.65 9.86 2.74
N VAL A 584 12.08 10.91 3.43
CA VAL A 584 12.85 12.01 2.83
C VAL A 584 14.03 12.34 3.73
N TRP A 585 15.25 12.26 3.19
CA TRP A 585 16.45 12.75 3.86
C TRP A 585 16.76 14.17 3.40
N GLY A 586 17.01 15.06 4.36
CA GLY A 586 17.53 16.41 4.11
C GLY A 586 16.93 17.48 5.02
N LYS A 587 17.12 18.74 4.64
CA LYS A 587 16.65 19.90 5.42
C LYS A 587 15.14 20.11 5.26
N ARG A 588 14.48 20.50 6.37
CA ARG A 588 13.09 20.95 6.32
C ARG A 588 13.02 22.22 5.45
N PRO A 589 12.01 22.38 4.57
CA PRO A 589 11.77 23.67 3.95
C PRO A 589 11.60 24.77 5.01
N PRO A 590 12.09 26.00 4.76
CA PRO A 590 11.84 27.12 5.65
C PRO A 590 10.33 27.33 5.81
N MET A 591 9.87 27.41 7.06
CA MET A 591 8.46 27.65 7.35
C MET A 591 8.00 28.96 6.72
N SER A 592 6.82 28.97 6.14
CA SER A 592 6.23 30.20 5.63
C SER A 592 6.05 31.22 6.78
N PRO A 593 6.38 32.50 6.59
CA PRO A 593 6.24 33.53 7.62
C PRO A 593 4.76 33.69 7.99
N GLY A 594 4.33 32.99 9.04
CA GLY A 594 2.93 32.94 9.47
C GLY A 594 2.51 31.60 10.10
N GLU A 595 3.25 30.51 9.84
CA GLU A 595 3.01 29.23 10.49
C GLU A 595 3.55 29.29 11.93
N LYS A 596 2.71 29.77 12.86
CA LYS A 596 3.03 29.76 14.29
C LYS A 596 3.15 28.31 14.72
N MET A 597 4.35 27.88 15.13
CA MET A 597 4.54 26.61 15.80
C MET A 597 3.54 26.52 16.95
N ASN A 598 2.67 25.51 16.94
CA ASN A 598 1.88 25.15 18.11
C ASN A 598 2.87 24.55 19.12
N ILE A 599 3.46 25.40 19.98
CA ILE A 599 4.45 25.06 21.02
C ILE A 599 3.79 24.31 22.20
N ASP A 600 2.57 23.79 22.04
CA ASP A 600 1.80 23.19 23.15
C ASP A 600 2.07 21.69 23.33
N SER A 601 2.90 21.07 22.48
CA SER A 601 3.50 19.77 22.75
C SER A 601 4.87 20.01 23.36
N GLY A 602 5.07 19.66 24.64
CA GLY A 602 6.33 19.78 25.38
C GLY A 602 7.48 18.94 24.80
N GLU A 603 7.81 19.16 23.52
CA GLU A 603 8.92 18.56 22.81
C GLU A 603 10.24 19.20 23.25
N GLU A 604 11.23 18.34 23.45
CA GLU A 604 12.62 18.61 23.84
C GLU A 604 13.29 19.74 23.03
N PRO A 605 14.34 20.37 23.57
CA PRO A 605 14.95 21.59 23.02
C PRO A 605 15.33 21.46 21.54
N GLN A 606 15.00 22.52 20.80
CA GLN A 606 15.22 22.72 19.35
C GLN A 606 16.57 22.17 18.87
N ALA A 607 16.54 20.95 18.32
CA ALA A 607 17.58 20.51 17.39
C ALA A 607 17.74 21.55 16.28
N ASP A 608 18.99 21.82 15.89
CA ASP A 608 19.37 22.79 14.86
C ASP A 608 18.44 22.69 13.64
N PRO A 609 17.67 23.74 13.29
CA PRO A 609 16.74 23.71 12.16
C PRO A 609 17.46 23.45 10.82
N GLU A 610 18.78 23.65 10.75
CA GLU A 610 19.57 23.37 9.56
C GLU A 610 20.10 21.93 9.47
N ALA A 611 19.97 21.12 10.53
CA ALA A 611 20.42 19.74 10.52
C ALA A 611 19.59 18.88 9.57
N GLU A 612 20.27 18.09 8.74
CA GLU A 612 19.62 17.08 7.91
C GLU A 612 19.08 15.95 8.78
N LYS A 613 17.83 15.55 8.52
CA LYS A 613 17.19 14.44 9.21
C LYS A 613 16.16 13.75 8.33
N TRP A 614 15.64 12.65 8.85
CA TRP A 614 14.57 11.89 8.21
C TRP A 614 13.19 12.51 8.44
N TRP A 615 12.46 12.69 7.35
CA TRP A 615 11.07 13.11 7.32
C TRP A 615 10.21 12.07 6.62
N ALA A 616 8.91 12.06 6.90
CA ALA A 616 7.98 11.13 6.29
C ALA A 616 6.63 11.75 5.92
N PHE A 617 6.07 11.20 4.85
CA PHE A 617 4.70 11.46 4.38
C PHE A 617 3.97 10.13 4.21
N TRP A 618 2.99 9.87 5.07
CA TRP A 618 2.25 8.60 5.13
C TRP A 618 0.76 8.76 4.76
N GLU A 619 0.27 10.00 4.66
CA GLU A 619 -1.06 10.32 4.15
C GLU A 619 -0.97 10.61 2.63
N PRO A 620 -1.81 9.96 1.79
CA PRO A 620 -1.82 10.20 0.35
C PRO A 620 -1.96 11.68 -0.02
N GLU A 621 -2.80 12.42 0.69
CA GLU A 621 -3.07 13.84 0.47
C GLU A 621 -1.83 14.70 0.72
N GLU A 622 -1.03 14.36 1.74
CA GLU A 622 0.21 15.05 2.04
C GLU A 622 1.29 14.76 0.99
N ILE A 623 1.36 13.53 0.47
CA ILE A 623 2.29 13.17 -0.62
C ILE A 623 1.94 13.96 -1.89
N VAL A 624 0.65 14.12 -2.22
CA VAL A 624 0.22 14.97 -3.35
C VAL A 624 0.61 16.43 -3.12
N LYS A 625 0.44 16.97 -1.91
CA LYS A 625 0.88 18.33 -1.57
C LYS A 625 2.39 18.50 -1.76
N VAL A 626 3.20 17.51 -1.38
CA VAL A 626 4.65 17.54 -1.60
C VAL A 626 4.97 17.51 -3.10
N ALA A 627 4.31 16.67 -3.89
CA ALA A 627 4.51 16.62 -5.33
C ALA A 627 4.16 17.96 -6.00
N ASP A 628 3.04 18.58 -5.60
CA ASP A 628 2.62 19.89 -6.10
C ASP A 628 3.56 21.01 -5.63
N TRP A 629 4.05 20.93 -4.40
CA TRP A 629 5.05 21.84 -3.86
C TRP A 629 6.34 21.83 -4.68
N ILE A 630 6.89 20.64 -4.95
CA ILE A 630 8.10 20.46 -5.79
C ILE A 630 7.84 20.99 -7.21
N SER A 631 6.66 20.69 -7.78
CA SER A 631 6.27 21.14 -9.13
C SER A 631 6.25 22.67 -9.26
N ILE A 632 5.60 23.35 -8.31
CA ILE A 632 5.48 24.81 -8.30
C ILE A 632 6.85 25.45 -8.08
N LYS A 633 7.60 24.97 -7.08
CA LYS A 633 8.88 25.54 -6.70
C LYS A 633 9.94 25.42 -7.80
N SER A 634 9.91 24.31 -8.54
CA SER A 634 10.83 24.06 -9.66
C SER A 634 10.38 24.72 -10.98
N GLY A 635 9.28 25.47 -11.00
CA GLY A 635 8.75 26.14 -12.19
C GLY A 635 8.16 25.18 -13.24
N LEU A 636 7.81 23.94 -12.86
CA LEU A 636 7.18 22.98 -13.78
C LEU A 636 5.72 23.37 -14.10
N ASP A 637 5.02 24.02 -13.16
CA ASP A 637 3.61 24.41 -13.29
C ASP A 637 3.41 25.65 -14.19
N GLU A 638 4.42 26.50 -14.35
CA GLU A 638 4.31 27.74 -15.15
C GLU A 638 4.17 27.46 -16.65
N LYS A 639 4.81 26.40 -17.16
CA LYS A 639 4.80 26.06 -18.59
C LYS A 639 3.47 25.46 -19.08
N LEU A 640 2.60 25.01 -18.18
CA LEU A 640 1.26 24.52 -18.54
C LEU A 640 0.22 25.64 -18.66
N GLN A 641 0.56 26.88 -18.32
CA GLN A 641 -0.36 28.02 -18.35
C GLN A 641 -0.13 28.98 -19.51
N VAL A 642 0.64 28.60 -20.54
CA VAL A 642 0.69 29.39 -21.78
C VAL A 642 -0.74 29.42 -22.35
N PRO A 643 -1.38 30.61 -22.49
CA PRO A 643 -2.72 30.71 -23.02
C PRO A 643 -2.73 30.12 -24.43
N GLU A 644 -3.62 29.17 -24.68
CA GLU A 644 -3.96 28.64 -26.01
C GLU A 644 -4.71 29.71 -26.84
N GLN A 645 -4.24 30.96 -26.79
CA GLN A 645 -4.74 32.10 -27.54
C GLN A 645 -3.73 32.42 -28.64
N GLU A 646 -3.95 31.80 -29.80
CA GLU A 646 -3.76 32.34 -31.16
C GLU A 646 -3.54 31.20 -32.17
N MET A 647 -4.52 30.30 -32.30
CA MET A 647 -4.73 29.53 -33.54
C MET A 647 -6.23 29.27 -33.75
N THR A 648 -6.98 30.34 -34.03
CA THR A 648 -8.35 30.24 -34.53
C THR A 648 -8.43 30.78 -35.95
N SER A 649 -8.31 29.91 -36.95
CA SER A 649 -9.11 29.96 -38.18
C SER A 649 -8.88 28.72 -39.06
N SER A 650 -9.73 27.70 -38.91
CA SER A 650 -10.47 27.07 -40.01
C SER A 650 -11.11 25.76 -39.56
N SER A 651 -12.41 25.67 -39.85
CA SER A 651 -13.29 24.56 -39.54
C SER A 651 -12.92 23.32 -40.36
N SER A 652 -12.29 22.32 -39.74
CA SER A 652 -12.36 20.94 -40.19
C SER A 652 -12.21 19.97 -39.01
N LYS A 653 -13.06 18.94 -38.99
CA LYS A 653 -13.21 17.95 -37.92
C LYS A 653 -11.85 17.27 -37.61
N PRO A 654 -11.45 17.08 -36.33
CA PRO A 654 -10.21 16.40 -36.04
C PRO A 654 -10.41 14.89 -36.15
N SER A 655 -9.72 14.27 -37.12
CA SER A 655 -9.37 12.86 -37.03
C SER A 655 -8.31 12.71 -35.93
N TYR A 656 -8.42 11.62 -35.16
CA TYR A 656 -7.52 11.28 -34.05
C TYR A 656 -6.16 10.84 -34.60
N SER A 657 -5.40 11.80 -35.14
CA SER A 657 -3.98 11.66 -35.44
C SER A 657 -3.23 12.38 -34.33
N SER A 658 -2.57 11.61 -33.47
CA SER A 658 -1.64 12.07 -32.45
C SER A 658 -0.46 12.80 -33.11
N LYS A 659 -0.65 14.05 -33.49
CA LYS A 659 0.46 14.96 -33.80
C LYS A 659 1.19 15.22 -32.49
N GLU A 660 2.34 14.56 -32.31
CA GLU A 660 3.35 14.94 -31.34
C GLU A 660 3.57 16.46 -31.46
N LYS A 661 3.06 17.22 -30.48
CA LYS A 661 3.46 18.61 -30.33
C LYS A 661 4.96 18.56 -30.04
N ASN A 662 5.77 19.13 -30.94
CA ASN A 662 7.21 19.34 -30.76
C ASN A 662 7.42 20.13 -29.45
N THR A 663 7.56 19.42 -28.35
CA THR A 663 7.87 20.01 -27.05
C THR A 663 9.38 20.20 -27.01
N VAL A 664 9.82 21.44 -26.81
CA VAL A 664 11.24 21.74 -26.60
C VAL A 664 11.72 20.84 -25.44
N PRO A 665 12.77 20.02 -25.63
CA PRO A 665 13.30 19.17 -24.58
C PRO A 665 13.58 19.98 -23.32
N LEU A 666 13.08 19.52 -22.17
CA LEU A 666 13.41 20.17 -20.91
C LEU A 666 14.90 19.96 -20.59
N PRO A 667 15.53 20.90 -19.86
CA PRO A 667 16.82 20.66 -19.21
C PRO A 667 16.78 19.34 -18.41
N PRO A 668 17.83 18.49 -18.47
CA PRO A 668 17.86 17.19 -17.81
C PRO A 668 17.47 17.23 -16.32
N ARG A 669 17.88 18.30 -15.62
CA ARG A 669 17.50 18.55 -14.22
C ARG A 669 15.98 18.65 -14.01
N LEU A 670 15.27 19.39 -14.88
CA LEU A 670 13.81 19.53 -14.77
C LEU A 670 13.10 18.23 -15.16
N GLU A 671 13.70 17.40 -16.01
CA GLU A 671 13.16 16.08 -16.35
C GLU A 671 13.23 15.12 -15.15
N HIS A 672 14.33 15.15 -14.39
CA HIS A 672 14.44 14.37 -13.14
C HIS A 672 13.41 14.82 -12.10
N ILE A 673 13.21 16.13 -11.93
CA ILE A 673 12.19 16.65 -11.01
C ILE A 673 10.78 16.29 -11.48
N ARG A 674 10.50 16.36 -12.78
CA ARG A 674 9.21 15.92 -13.35
C ARG A 674 8.96 14.44 -13.07
N ARG A 675 9.98 13.60 -13.21
CA ARG A 675 9.90 12.17 -12.88
C ARG A 675 9.59 11.99 -11.39
N LEU A 676 10.32 12.65 -10.50
CA LEU A 676 10.07 12.62 -9.06
C LEU A 676 8.62 13.02 -8.72
N VAL A 677 8.12 14.13 -9.27
CA VAL A 677 6.72 14.58 -9.07
C VAL A 677 5.72 13.54 -9.55
N THR A 678 5.99 12.89 -10.69
CA THR A 678 5.14 11.83 -11.24
C THR A 678 5.14 10.61 -10.33
N GLU A 679 6.31 10.15 -9.90
CA GLU A 679 6.44 8.97 -9.02
C GLU A 679 5.82 9.21 -7.64
N LEU A 680 5.92 10.43 -7.09
CA LEU A 680 5.24 10.79 -5.83
C LEU A 680 3.71 10.72 -5.98
N ARG A 681 3.15 11.21 -7.08
CA ARG A 681 1.70 11.14 -7.34
C ARG A 681 1.23 9.70 -7.57
N ASP A 682 2.03 8.90 -8.29
CA ASP A 682 1.75 7.49 -8.50
C ASP A 682 1.79 6.71 -7.18
N TYR A 683 2.78 6.99 -6.32
CA TYR A 683 2.85 6.40 -4.99
C TYR A 683 1.69 6.85 -4.11
N ALA A 684 1.30 8.12 -4.13
CA ALA A 684 0.14 8.62 -3.37
C ALA A 684 -1.16 7.89 -3.77
N THR A 685 -1.39 7.74 -5.08
CA THR A 685 -2.55 7.00 -5.63
C THR A 685 -2.52 5.54 -5.20
N LEU A 686 -1.35 4.91 -5.26
CA LEU A 686 -1.17 3.52 -4.82
C LEU A 686 -1.38 3.39 -3.31
N LEU A 687 -0.91 4.34 -2.51
CA LEU A 687 -1.06 4.33 -1.06
C LEU A 687 -2.52 4.54 -0.65
N GLU A 688 -3.25 5.46 -1.30
CA GLU A 688 -4.69 5.65 -1.11
C GLU A 688 -5.43 4.32 -1.32
N TRP A 689 -5.09 3.61 -2.39
CA TRP A 689 -5.64 2.27 -2.64
C TRP A 689 -5.21 1.24 -1.59
N ARG A 690 -3.94 1.25 -1.15
CA ARG A 690 -3.42 0.34 -0.11
C ARG A 690 -4.07 0.59 1.25
N VAL A 691 -4.58 1.78 1.54
CA VAL A 691 -5.22 2.08 2.83
C VAL A 691 -6.68 1.61 2.89
N ARG A 692 -7.22 1.08 1.79
CA ARG A 692 -8.58 0.55 1.75
C ARG A 692 -8.67 -0.86 2.33
N GLU A 693 -9.68 -1.14 3.13
CA GLU A 693 -9.95 -2.48 3.68
C GLU A 693 -10.54 -3.44 2.62
N ASP A 694 -11.22 -2.90 1.61
CA ASP A 694 -11.87 -3.64 0.53
C ASP A 694 -10.97 -3.83 -0.69
N LYS A 695 -9.71 -3.39 -0.64
CA LYS A 695 -8.72 -3.67 -1.67
C LYS A 695 -8.57 -5.20 -1.81
N CYS A 696 -8.65 -5.68 -3.04
CA CYS A 696 -8.67 -7.10 -3.39
C CYS A 696 -9.98 -7.88 -3.12
N VAL A 697 -11.10 -7.22 -2.83
CA VAL A 697 -12.42 -7.87 -2.89
C VAL A 697 -12.88 -7.89 -4.35
N LEU A 698 -12.90 -9.07 -4.97
CA LEU A 698 -13.55 -9.24 -6.27
C LEU A 698 -15.06 -9.05 -6.09
N ALA A 699 -15.65 -8.07 -6.78
CA ALA A 699 -17.10 -7.97 -6.83
C ALA A 699 -17.64 -9.31 -7.33
N SER A 700 -18.59 -9.88 -6.58
CA SER A 700 -19.10 -11.23 -6.78
C SER A 700 -19.49 -11.45 -8.24
N ARG A 701 -18.60 -12.10 -9.01
CA ARG A 701 -18.93 -12.66 -10.33
C ARG A 701 -19.80 -13.91 -10.22
N ILE A 702 -20.15 -14.31 -8.99
CA ILE A 702 -20.98 -15.47 -8.69
C ILE A 702 -22.30 -15.27 -9.43
N VAL A 703 -22.43 -16.06 -10.48
CA VAL A 703 -23.51 -16.03 -11.45
C VAL A 703 -24.81 -16.23 -10.69
N ALA A 704 -25.74 -15.29 -10.78
CA ALA A 704 -27.13 -15.49 -10.37
C ALA A 704 -27.87 -16.46 -11.34
N SER A 705 -27.18 -17.47 -11.87
CA SER A 705 -27.74 -18.54 -12.70
C SER A 705 -28.06 -19.70 -11.80
N SER A 706 -29.30 -19.76 -11.29
CA SER A 706 -30.06 -21.02 -11.10
C SER A 706 -31.27 -20.85 -10.16
N ASN A 707 -32.12 -19.84 -10.33
CA ASN A 707 -33.47 -19.87 -9.72
C ASN A 707 -34.57 -19.50 -10.73
N GLY A 708 -34.37 -19.90 -11.99
CA GLY A 708 -35.39 -19.85 -13.04
C GLY A 708 -35.94 -21.24 -13.34
N THR A 709 -36.57 -21.90 -12.36
CA THR A 709 -37.35 -23.12 -12.61
C THR A 709 -38.83 -22.77 -12.53
N SER A 710 -39.40 -22.48 -13.71
CA SER A 710 -40.78 -22.72 -14.15
C SER A 710 -41.91 -22.66 -13.13
N THR A 711 -42.77 -21.65 -13.24
CA THR A 711 -44.18 -21.76 -12.81
C THR A 711 -45.07 -21.02 -13.80
N SER A 712 -45.55 -21.73 -14.82
CA SER A 712 -46.77 -21.37 -15.58
C SER A 712 -47.14 -22.46 -16.60
N GLN A 713 -48.45 -22.75 -16.69
CA GLN A 713 -49.20 -23.68 -17.56
C GLN A 713 -49.58 -25.02 -16.90
N THR A 714 -50.84 -25.45 -16.80
CA THR A 714 -52.15 -24.99 -17.32
C THR A 714 -53.28 -25.70 -16.56
N ASP A 715 -54.41 -25.01 -16.42
CA ASP A 715 -55.72 -25.57 -16.03
C ASP A 715 -56.37 -26.41 -17.16
N ALA A 716 -57.22 -27.36 -16.74
CA ALA A 716 -58.39 -27.96 -17.40
C ALA A 716 -58.36 -29.48 -17.72
N GLY A 717 -59.14 -30.25 -16.93
CA GLY A 717 -60.18 -31.13 -17.48
C GLY A 717 -60.00 -32.66 -17.50
N SER A 718 -60.79 -33.33 -16.64
CA SER A 718 -61.56 -34.59 -16.88
C SER A 718 -61.03 -35.97 -16.41
N ILE A 719 -61.68 -36.46 -15.33
CA ILE A 719 -62.40 -37.75 -15.15
C ILE A 719 -61.78 -39.05 -15.72
N ALA A 720 -61.39 -40.00 -14.85
CA ALA A 720 -62.02 -41.34 -14.70
C ALA A 720 -61.19 -42.38 -13.90
N LYS A 721 -61.82 -42.93 -12.85
CA LYS A 721 -61.87 -44.33 -12.35
C LYS A 721 -60.61 -45.23 -12.23
N GLY A 722 -60.46 -45.73 -10.99
CA GLY A 722 -60.12 -47.12 -10.63
C GLY A 722 -58.63 -47.48 -10.73
N LYS A 723 -58.07 -48.44 -9.98
CA LYS A 723 -58.51 -49.33 -8.90
C LYS A 723 -57.22 -50.01 -8.41
N ASP A 724 -57.28 -50.55 -7.20
CA ASP A 724 -56.43 -51.64 -6.66
C ASP A 724 -54.98 -51.32 -6.23
N LYS A 725 -54.82 -51.41 -4.91
CA LYS A 725 -53.61 -51.31 -4.13
C LYS A 725 -53.41 -52.70 -3.50
N VAL A 726 -52.40 -53.44 -3.94
CA VAL A 726 -51.95 -54.69 -3.32
C VAL A 726 -50.65 -54.42 -2.55
N SER A 727 -50.61 -55.01 -1.37
CA SER A 727 -49.59 -55.05 -0.33
C SER A 727 -48.36 -55.90 -0.66
N GLU A 728 -47.18 -55.54 -0.12
CA GLU A 728 -46.21 -56.40 0.61
C GLU A 728 -44.95 -55.56 0.89
N GLN A 729 -44.64 -55.24 2.16
CA GLN A 729 -43.75 -55.96 3.10
C GLN A 729 -42.25 -55.93 2.76
N THR A 730 -41.50 -55.12 3.53
CA THR A 730 -40.21 -55.37 4.25
C THR A 730 -39.00 -56.04 3.51
N PRO A 731 -37.73 -56.01 4.02
CA PRO A 731 -37.24 -55.56 5.33
C PRO A 731 -35.97 -54.69 5.35
N ILE A 732 -35.69 -54.25 6.58
CA ILE A 732 -34.44 -53.74 7.17
C ILE A 732 -33.29 -54.75 7.02
N PRO A 733 -32.02 -54.31 7.05
CA PRO A 733 -31.01 -55.04 7.82
C PRO A 733 -30.30 -54.15 8.84
N ALA A 734 -30.11 -54.71 10.04
CA ALA A 734 -29.16 -54.28 11.04
C ALA A 734 -27.93 -55.20 10.96
N ASP A 735 -26.73 -54.65 10.91
CA ASP A 735 -25.83 -54.48 12.07
C ASP A 735 -24.67 -53.55 11.70
#